data_AF-A0A0B7GYF7-F1
#
_entry.id   AF-A0A0B7GYF7-F1
#
_cell.length_a   1.000
_cell.length_b   1.000
_cell.length_c   1.000
_cell.angle_alpha   90.00
_cell.angle_beta   90.00
_cell.angle_gamma   90.00
#
_symmetry.space_group_name_H-M   'P 1'
#
loop_
_entity.id
_entity.type
_entity.pdbx_description
1 polymer ?
#
loop_
_entity_poly.entity_id
_entity_poly.type
_entity_poly.pdbx_seq_one_letter_code
_entity_poly.pdbx_strand_id
1 'polypeptide(L)'
;MEGYNEIASLSSLKKFNEVVQKITLWSKDNPIILNDEEKSFLLSCALILLKNYDSDKRYKSYAEFAYYIILKYSLITDDYTPLYDFSINFGFYPIAKSLVEKQKLKLNSIINYNVHAQMEDEYSYHGIIETYDQKKIRESILESKNNEVSYIAPTSYGKSSLIIDDIRKYLESRKFIAIIVPTKSLLLQTFRTVKKENFGRKIILHDEMYEKEDKFISVLTQERALRLLLKNPSLYFDALYIDEAHNLFTKDSRTILLSRLIRVNKKRNAKQNVMYLSPLISDSGNLKFDSEQDIFEHKIDFNIKEPEIYEFSIDTRIEKYNRFINKFYTLGKEENYLNYIQKTLKNKNFFFLMAPRKIEMFASDLYQNISNDIKNDNLIAEVIKSLKKYVHKDFYGIQYLEKGIVYLHGKVPDNIKEYLEFKFQTVPNIRFLVANNVILEGINLPIDNLYILSTHRLSSAKITNLIGRVNRLNMIFDSSNNDFSLLLPTVHFVNTTKYARKNSNMKGKIMQLRTGRFSDIIENPLLDKFDATKLEREDEPDSKQKKTFEKIIEEEKFVLDDNHTSDIHVLKRKMIELGMNTIYDLSDQICELLLSRIKSINSTIEKDFMSVIHKIFVEGLGNSIIDDEFARLKNEFIISHYEHFITSSKKKSLKENINYILSYFEKKKKIR
;
A
#
# COMPACT_ATOMS: atom_id res chain seq x y z
N MET A 1 15.81 -13.01 -15.24
CA MET A 1 16.73 -13.64 -14.26
C MET A 1 18.20 -13.45 -14.63
N GLU A 2 18.49 -12.81 -15.77
CA GLU A 2 19.85 -12.65 -16.28
C GLU A 2 20.75 -11.93 -15.25
N GLY A 3 21.94 -12.50 -15.05
CA GLY A 3 22.99 -11.95 -14.21
C GLY A 3 23.00 -12.32 -12.72
N TYR A 4 21.85 -12.54 -12.05
CA TYR A 4 21.87 -12.85 -10.61
C TYR A 4 22.60 -14.17 -10.32
N ASN A 5 22.34 -15.23 -11.09
CA ASN A 5 23.00 -16.52 -10.90
C ASN A 5 24.51 -16.45 -11.19
N GLU A 6 24.92 -15.66 -12.17
CA GLU A 6 26.32 -15.40 -12.46
C GLU A 6 26.99 -14.63 -11.31
N ILE A 7 26.38 -13.57 -10.80
CA ILE A 7 26.87 -12.86 -9.61
C ILE A 7 27.03 -13.81 -8.42
N ALA A 8 26.06 -14.70 -8.19
CA ALA A 8 26.18 -15.69 -7.12
C ALA A 8 27.34 -16.68 -7.37
N SER A 9 27.60 -17.06 -8.62
CA SER A 9 28.75 -17.93 -8.96
C SER A 9 30.10 -17.28 -8.66
N LEU A 10 30.19 -15.94 -8.67
CA LEU A 10 31.42 -15.22 -8.27
C LEU A 10 31.81 -15.49 -6.81
N SER A 11 30.88 -15.93 -5.96
CA SER A 11 31.18 -16.36 -4.59
C SER A 11 32.13 -17.58 -4.51
N SER A 12 32.34 -18.29 -5.62
CA SER A 12 33.38 -19.33 -5.73
C SER A 12 34.81 -18.75 -5.65
N LEU A 13 34.99 -17.48 -6.02
CA LEU A 13 36.28 -16.80 -5.95
C LEU A 13 36.54 -16.36 -4.51
N LYS A 14 37.58 -16.93 -3.88
CA LYS A 14 37.91 -16.72 -2.46
C LYS A 14 38.00 -15.23 -2.08
N LYS A 15 38.86 -14.46 -2.79
CA LYS A 15 39.04 -13.02 -2.52
C LYS A 15 37.73 -12.23 -2.67
N PHE A 16 36.92 -12.54 -3.69
CA PHE A 16 35.63 -11.89 -3.88
C PHE A 16 34.66 -12.18 -2.72
N ASN A 17 34.50 -13.45 -2.36
CA ASN A 17 33.59 -13.85 -1.28
C ASN A 17 34.02 -13.27 0.07
N GLU A 18 35.32 -13.22 0.38
CA GLU A 18 35.84 -12.62 1.61
C GLU A 18 35.52 -11.12 1.70
N VAL A 19 35.82 -10.35 0.65
CA VAL A 19 35.61 -8.90 0.66
C VAL A 19 34.12 -8.53 0.61
N VAL A 20 33.31 -9.25 -0.18
CA VAL A 20 31.85 -9.05 -0.22
C VAL A 20 31.20 -9.42 1.11
N GLN A 21 31.63 -10.52 1.75
CA GLN A 21 31.19 -10.86 3.09
C GLN A 21 31.52 -9.74 4.08
N LYS A 22 32.74 -9.21 4.02
CA LYS A 22 33.21 -8.12 4.90
C LYS A 22 32.31 -6.89 4.80
N ILE A 23 32.05 -6.36 3.59
CA ILE A 23 31.14 -5.20 3.41
C ILE A 23 29.67 -5.53 3.73
N THR A 24 29.25 -6.77 3.53
CA THR A 24 27.90 -7.22 3.90
C THR A 24 27.72 -7.14 5.40
N LEU A 25 28.69 -7.59 6.18
CA LEU A 25 28.61 -7.67 7.64
C LEU A 25 28.70 -6.31 8.33
N TRP A 26 29.20 -5.28 7.63
CA TRP A 26 29.27 -3.93 8.18
C TRP A 26 27.91 -3.39 8.63
N SER A 27 27.95 -2.69 9.76
CA SER A 27 26.89 -1.84 10.30
C SER A 27 27.53 -0.69 11.08
N LYS A 28 26.80 0.39 11.37
CA LYS A 28 27.34 1.48 12.21
C LYS A 28 27.77 1.02 13.60
N ASP A 29 27.06 0.05 14.17
CA ASP A 29 27.35 -0.49 15.49
C ASP A 29 28.51 -1.50 15.47
N ASN A 30 28.89 -2.01 14.29
CA ASN A 30 30.03 -2.90 14.08
C ASN A 30 30.88 -2.40 12.91
N PRO A 31 31.71 -1.36 13.14
CA PRO A 31 32.54 -0.78 12.09
C PRO A 31 33.61 -1.77 11.64
N ILE A 32 34.00 -1.66 10.37
CA ILE A 32 35.09 -2.43 9.77
C ILE A 32 36.04 -1.47 9.06
N ILE A 33 37.27 -1.91 8.80
CA ILE A 33 38.26 -1.15 8.04
C ILE A 33 38.58 -1.94 6.76
N LEU A 34 38.55 -1.26 5.62
CA LEU A 34 39.01 -1.79 4.34
C LEU A 34 40.46 -1.36 4.12
N ASN A 35 41.34 -2.30 3.78
CA ASN A 35 42.70 -1.99 3.33
C ASN A 35 42.69 -1.53 1.86
N ASP A 36 43.79 -0.97 1.38
CA ASP A 36 43.82 -0.36 0.04
C ASP A 36 43.64 -1.39 -1.08
N GLU A 37 44.11 -2.63 -0.92
CA GLU A 37 43.82 -3.70 -1.89
C GLU A 37 42.32 -4.03 -1.96
N GLU A 38 41.64 -4.10 -0.82
CA GLU A 38 40.20 -4.36 -0.73
C GLU A 38 39.40 -3.22 -1.34
N LYS A 39 39.80 -1.96 -1.07
CA LYS A 39 39.20 -0.76 -1.68
C LYS A 39 39.31 -0.80 -3.20
N SER A 40 40.53 -0.96 -3.73
CA SER A 40 40.77 -1.05 -5.17
C SER A 40 40.03 -2.23 -5.80
N PHE A 41 40.00 -3.38 -5.13
CA PHE A 41 39.28 -4.55 -5.60
C PHE A 41 37.77 -4.32 -5.70
N LEU A 42 37.14 -3.75 -4.66
CA LEU A 42 35.70 -3.44 -4.65
C LEU A 42 35.30 -2.48 -5.77
N LEU A 43 36.03 -1.36 -5.91
CA LEU A 43 35.77 -0.39 -6.96
C LEU A 43 36.02 -0.97 -8.36
N SER A 44 37.04 -1.81 -8.53
CA SER A 44 37.28 -2.53 -9.80
C SER A 44 36.12 -3.46 -10.14
N CYS A 45 35.60 -4.21 -9.16
CA CYS A 45 34.42 -5.06 -9.35
C CYS A 45 33.20 -4.24 -9.77
N ALA A 46 32.94 -3.11 -9.10
CA ALA A 46 31.83 -2.23 -9.44
C ALA A 46 31.94 -1.69 -10.87
N LEU A 47 33.13 -1.24 -11.29
CA LEU A 47 33.37 -0.76 -12.66
C LEU A 47 33.16 -1.85 -13.72
N ILE A 48 33.64 -3.08 -13.47
CA ILE A 48 33.43 -4.21 -14.39
C ILE A 48 31.94 -4.53 -14.52
N LEU A 49 31.20 -4.56 -13.41
CA LEU A 49 29.76 -4.81 -13.41
C LEU A 49 29.02 -3.73 -14.22
N LEU A 50 29.37 -2.46 -14.04
CA LEU A 50 28.79 -1.34 -14.79
C LEU A 50 29.12 -1.42 -16.28
N LYS A 51 30.35 -1.75 -16.64
CA LYS A 51 30.75 -1.92 -18.05
C LYS A 51 29.93 -3.00 -18.76
N ASN A 52 29.66 -4.11 -18.07
CA ASN A 52 28.81 -5.18 -18.61
C ASN A 52 27.36 -4.71 -18.76
N TYR A 53 26.83 -3.96 -17.79
CA TYR A 53 25.51 -3.35 -17.90
C TYR A 53 25.42 -2.31 -19.04
N ASP A 54 26.48 -1.53 -19.27
CA ASP A 54 26.53 -0.57 -20.37
C ASP A 54 26.59 -1.25 -21.73
N SER A 55 27.24 -2.41 -21.80
CA SER A 55 27.27 -3.24 -23.00
C SER A 55 25.93 -3.90 -23.29
N ASP A 56 25.19 -4.32 -22.26
CA ASP A 56 23.85 -4.89 -22.38
C ASP A 56 22.95 -4.51 -21.19
N LYS A 57 21.95 -3.66 -21.49
CA LYS A 57 21.02 -3.10 -20.51
C LYS A 57 20.10 -4.14 -19.87
N ARG A 58 20.11 -5.41 -20.31
CA ARG A 58 19.42 -6.51 -19.63
C ARG A 58 20.07 -6.90 -18.31
N TYR A 59 21.38 -6.67 -18.14
CA TYR A 59 22.13 -6.94 -16.90
C TYR A 59 21.88 -5.91 -15.79
N LYS A 60 20.61 -5.53 -15.57
CA LYS A 60 20.21 -4.59 -14.51
C LYS A 60 20.72 -5.02 -13.13
N SER A 61 20.80 -6.33 -12.87
CA SER A 61 21.32 -6.91 -11.63
C SER A 61 22.78 -6.54 -11.35
N TYR A 62 23.58 -6.31 -12.40
CA TYR A 62 24.98 -5.92 -12.28
C TYR A 62 25.08 -4.46 -11.83
N ALA A 63 24.27 -3.57 -12.41
CA ALA A 63 24.19 -2.17 -11.98
C ALA A 63 23.68 -2.05 -10.53
N GLU A 64 22.64 -2.83 -10.16
CA GLU A 64 22.14 -2.88 -8.77
C GLU A 64 23.25 -3.33 -7.79
N PHE A 65 24.05 -4.33 -8.16
CA PHE A 65 25.12 -4.83 -7.30
C PHE A 65 26.34 -3.88 -7.25
N ALA A 66 26.69 -3.24 -8.37
CA ALA A 66 27.72 -2.21 -8.41
C ALA A 66 27.33 -1.02 -7.51
N TYR A 67 26.07 -0.59 -7.58
CA TYR A 67 25.54 0.45 -6.70
C TYR A 67 25.65 0.03 -5.22
N TYR A 68 25.27 -1.20 -4.88
CA TYR A 68 25.41 -1.74 -3.52
C TYR A 68 26.87 -1.69 -3.03
N ILE A 69 27.82 -2.11 -3.86
CA ILE A 69 29.26 -2.07 -3.54
C ILE A 69 29.71 -0.63 -3.29
N ILE A 70 29.39 0.30 -4.20
CA ILE A 70 29.78 1.71 -4.12
C ILE A 70 29.19 2.36 -2.87
N LEU A 71 27.89 2.14 -2.61
CA LEU A 71 27.21 2.67 -1.44
C LEU A 71 27.84 2.15 -0.14
N LYS A 72 28.11 0.84 -0.06
CA LYS A 72 28.79 0.24 1.11
C LYS A 72 30.21 0.78 1.27
N TYR A 73 30.97 0.85 0.19
CA TYR A 73 32.31 1.43 0.19
C TYR A 73 32.28 2.83 0.79
N SER A 74 31.46 3.74 0.24
CA SER A 74 31.41 5.13 0.68
C SER A 74 30.96 5.29 2.14
N LEU A 75 30.04 4.44 2.61
CA LEU A 75 29.61 4.45 4.01
C LEU A 75 30.67 3.90 4.97
N ILE A 76 31.51 2.97 4.53
CA ILE A 76 32.58 2.36 5.34
C ILE A 76 33.81 3.28 5.41
N THR A 77 34.19 3.89 4.29
CA THR A 77 35.43 4.67 4.17
C THR A 77 35.23 6.17 4.40
N ASP A 78 33.97 6.64 4.44
CA ASP A 78 33.58 8.06 4.39
C ASP A 78 34.07 8.78 3.11
N ASP A 79 34.51 8.03 2.09
CA ASP A 79 34.84 8.51 0.75
C ASP A 79 33.63 8.39 -0.18
N TYR A 80 32.91 9.50 -0.36
CA TYR A 80 31.71 9.57 -1.18
C TYR A 80 31.96 9.87 -2.65
N THR A 81 33.22 10.01 -3.08
CA THR A 81 33.53 10.39 -4.47
C THR A 81 32.96 9.36 -5.46
N PRO A 82 33.15 8.04 -5.25
CA PRO A 82 32.59 7.04 -6.15
C PRO A 82 31.04 7.05 -6.17
N LEU A 83 30.41 7.32 -5.03
CA LEU A 83 28.95 7.41 -4.95
C LEU A 83 28.41 8.65 -5.69
N TYR A 84 29.10 9.77 -5.60
CA TYR A 84 28.75 10.99 -6.35
C TYR A 84 28.89 10.76 -7.85
N ASP A 85 30.03 10.24 -8.30
CA ASP A 85 30.28 9.97 -9.72
C ASP A 85 29.26 8.98 -10.28
N PHE A 86 28.97 7.90 -9.54
CA PHE A 86 27.90 6.98 -9.91
C PHE A 86 26.55 7.69 -10.00
N SER A 87 26.21 8.50 -8.99
CA SER A 87 24.90 9.15 -8.91
C SER A 87 24.67 10.16 -10.03
N ILE A 88 25.68 10.92 -10.43
CA ILE A 88 25.59 11.84 -11.57
C ILE A 88 25.40 11.06 -12.87
N ASN A 89 26.23 10.04 -13.13
CA ASN A 89 26.19 9.29 -14.39
C ASN A 89 24.94 8.43 -14.54
N PHE A 90 24.45 7.86 -13.43
CA PHE A 90 23.27 7.00 -13.42
C PHE A 90 21.96 7.79 -13.28
N GLY A 91 22.03 9.08 -12.94
CA GLY A 91 20.85 9.94 -12.78
C GLY A 91 20.19 9.88 -11.40
N PHE A 92 20.90 9.44 -10.36
CA PHE A 92 20.49 9.53 -8.95
C PHE A 92 20.84 10.91 -8.35
N TYR A 93 20.45 11.97 -9.04
CA TYR A 93 20.71 13.38 -8.69
C TYR A 93 20.37 13.78 -7.25
N PRO A 94 19.30 13.24 -6.60
CA PRO A 94 19.05 13.54 -5.19
C PRO A 94 20.22 13.18 -4.26
N ILE A 95 20.92 12.07 -4.53
CA ILE A 95 22.12 11.69 -3.79
C ILE A 95 23.24 12.69 -4.06
N ALA A 96 23.52 12.97 -5.33
CA ALA A 96 24.62 13.85 -5.74
C ALA A 96 24.49 15.26 -5.13
N LYS A 97 23.30 15.86 -5.24
CA LYS A 97 23.00 17.15 -4.59
C LYS A 97 23.21 17.08 -3.08
N SER A 98 22.60 16.08 -2.44
CA SER A 98 22.66 15.98 -0.98
C SER A 98 24.09 15.80 -0.46
N LEU A 99 24.99 15.15 -1.20
CA LEU A 99 26.40 15.01 -0.82
C LEU A 99 27.14 16.36 -0.85
N VAL A 100 26.85 17.20 -1.84
CA VAL A 100 27.46 18.53 -1.99
C VAL A 100 26.92 19.50 -0.95
N GLU A 101 25.59 19.60 -0.81
CA GLU A 101 24.96 20.49 0.18
C GLU A 101 25.40 20.20 1.61
N LYS A 102 25.58 18.91 1.94
CA LYS A 102 26.01 18.46 3.27
C LYS A 102 27.52 18.41 3.44
N GLN A 103 28.27 19.00 2.50
CA GLN A 103 29.74 19.13 2.52
C GLN A 103 30.47 17.79 2.69
N LYS A 104 29.86 16.69 2.23
CA LYS A 104 30.51 15.37 2.21
C LYS A 104 31.58 15.27 1.12
N LEU A 105 31.52 16.16 0.15
CA LEU A 105 32.47 16.28 -0.95
C LEU A 105 32.78 17.75 -1.22
N LYS A 106 34.03 18.05 -1.55
CA LYS A 106 34.43 19.34 -2.12
C LYS A 106 34.55 19.19 -3.62
N LEU A 107 33.76 19.97 -4.36
CA LEU A 107 33.87 20.01 -5.81
C LEU A 107 35.14 20.80 -6.16
N ASN A 108 36.16 20.13 -6.66
CA ASN A 108 37.46 20.74 -6.92
C ASN A 108 37.65 21.15 -8.39
N SER A 109 36.69 20.85 -9.26
CA SER A 109 36.73 21.11 -10.70
C SER A 109 35.56 22.00 -11.13
N ILE A 110 35.82 22.97 -12.01
CA ILE A 110 34.81 23.80 -12.67
C ILE A 110 33.74 22.93 -13.34
N ILE A 111 34.14 21.78 -13.90
CA ILE A 111 33.22 20.82 -14.53
C ILE A 111 32.19 20.34 -13.51
N ASN A 112 32.63 19.98 -12.30
CA ASN A 112 31.72 19.47 -11.28
C ASN A 112 30.76 20.55 -10.77
N TYR A 113 31.22 21.80 -10.69
CA TYR A 113 30.34 22.94 -10.38
C TYR A 113 29.29 23.16 -11.46
N ASN A 114 29.68 23.11 -12.74
CA ASN A 114 28.75 23.26 -13.86
C ASN A 114 27.74 22.10 -13.92
N VAL A 115 28.19 20.86 -13.72
CA VAL A 115 27.31 19.68 -13.66
C VAL A 115 26.32 19.79 -12.51
N HIS A 116 26.76 20.25 -11.34
CA HIS A 116 25.87 20.47 -10.20
C HIS A 116 24.85 21.57 -10.48
N ALA A 117 25.28 22.71 -11.05
CA ALA A 117 24.39 23.81 -11.40
C ALA A 117 23.34 23.37 -12.43
N GLN A 118 23.76 22.72 -13.51
CA GLN A 118 22.87 22.20 -14.54
C GLN A 118 21.88 21.18 -13.96
N MET A 119 22.34 20.30 -13.06
CA MET A 119 21.48 19.34 -12.37
C MET A 119 20.39 20.05 -11.55
N GLU A 120 20.74 21.11 -10.82
CA GLU A 120 19.77 21.88 -10.04
C GLU A 120 18.79 22.63 -10.93
N ASP A 121 19.25 23.23 -12.02
CA ASP A 121 18.40 23.97 -12.95
C ASP A 121 17.43 23.06 -13.71
N GLU A 122 17.92 21.90 -14.17
CA GLU A 122 17.12 21.02 -15.03
C GLU A 122 16.24 20.03 -14.26
N TYR A 123 16.65 19.60 -13.06
CA TYR A 123 15.98 18.51 -12.32
C TYR A 123 15.30 18.98 -11.03
N SER A 124 15.33 20.27 -10.72
CA SER A 124 14.52 20.84 -9.64
C SER A 124 13.05 20.91 -10.05
N TYR A 125 12.20 20.23 -9.29
CA TYR A 125 10.77 20.19 -9.52
C TYR A 125 10.02 20.27 -8.18
N HIS A 126 9.16 21.28 -8.01
CA HIS A 126 8.40 21.51 -6.77
C HIS A 126 9.23 21.46 -5.47
N GLY A 127 10.47 21.97 -5.51
CA GLY A 127 11.36 22.04 -4.34
C GLY A 127 12.05 20.73 -3.99
N ILE A 128 11.94 19.69 -4.84
CA ILE A 128 12.74 18.47 -4.76
C ILE A 128 13.61 18.35 -6.02
N ILE A 129 14.72 17.61 -5.93
CA ILE A 129 15.43 17.16 -7.12
C ILE A 129 14.84 15.82 -7.55
N GLU A 130 14.50 15.71 -8.83
CA GLU A 130 14.09 14.45 -9.46
C GLU A 130 15.33 13.66 -9.91
N THR A 131 15.19 12.33 -9.94
CA THR A 131 16.11 11.49 -10.73
C THR A 131 15.92 11.73 -12.22
N TYR A 132 16.92 11.37 -13.02
CA TYR A 132 16.81 11.38 -14.48
C TYR A 132 15.55 10.65 -14.98
N ASP A 133 15.35 9.41 -14.51
CA ASP A 133 14.21 8.57 -14.91
C ASP A 133 12.87 9.20 -14.51
N GLN A 134 12.79 9.79 -13.30
CA GLN A 134 11.58 10.48 -12.84
C GLN A 134 11.18 11.62 -13.78
N LYS A 135 12.10 12.53 -14.11
CA LYS A 135 11.84 13.66 -15.01
C LYS A 135 11.44 13.17 -16.40
N LYS A 136 12.26 12.28 -16.99
CA LYS A 136 12.05 11.76 -18.35
C LYS A 136 10.70 11.05 -18.48
N ILE A 137 10.34 10.22 -17.51
CA ILE A 137 9.05 9.51 -17.51
C ILE A 137 7.90 10.49 -17.30
N ARG A 138 8.01 11.45 -16.36
CA ARG A 138 6.99 12.47 -16.14
C ARG A 138 6.70 13.25 -17.42
N GLU A 139 7.74 13.75 -18.09
CA GLU A 139 7.60 14.48 -19.36
C GLU A 139 6.96 13.59 -20.44
N SER A 140 7.44 12.35 -20.59
CA SER A 140 6.90 11.42 -21.57
C SER A 140 5.43 11.06 -21.32
N ILE A 141 5.01 10.91 -20.06
CA ILE A 141 3.60 10.68 -19.69
C ILE A 141 2.77 11.91 -20.03
N LEU A 142 3.24 13.11 -19.65
CA LEU A 142 2.51 14.35 -19.90
C LEU A 142 2.38 14.62 -21.40
N GLU A 143 3.35 14.24 -22.22
CA GLU A 143 3.33 14.42 -23.68
C GLU A 143 2.64 13.26 -24.43
N SER A 144 2.34 12.17 -23.75
CA SER A 144 1.72 10.99 -24.35
C SER A 144 0.35 11.33 -24.95
N LYS A 145 0.10 10.77 -26.14
CA LYS A 145 -1.22 10.81 -26.80
C LYS A 145 -2.06 9.57 -26.50
N ASN A 146 -1.51 8.62 -25.75
CA ASN A 146 -2.21 7.38 -25.41
C ASN A 146 -3.28 7.67 -24.36
N ASN A 147 -4.48 7.12 -24.60
CA ASN A 147 -5.60 7.25 -23.68
C ASN A 147 -5.37 6.42 -22.41
N GLU A 148 -4.65 5.30 -22.48
CA GLU A 148 -4.35 4.45 -21.32
C GLU A 148 -2.84 4.40 -21.06
N VAL A 149 -2.44 4.75 -19.83
CA VAL A 149 -1.06 4.83 -19.40
C VAL A 149 -0.91 4.10 -18.07
N SER A 150 0.16 3.33 -17.90
CA SER A 150 0.53 2.76 -16.60
C SER A 150 1.85 3.34 -16.12
N TYR A 151 1.85 3.87 -14.89
CA TYR A 151 3.05 4.35 -14.22
C TYR A 151 3.42 3.43 -13.06
N ILE A 152 4.47 2.64 -13.26
CA ILE A 152 5.02 1.70 -12.30
C ILE A 152 6.27 2.30 -11.67
N ALA A 153 6.13 2.79 -10.44
CA ALA A 153 7.23 3.43 -9.73
C ALA A 153 7.22 3.10 -8.23
N PRO A 154 8.38 2.86 -7.60
CA PRO A 154 8.46 2.56 -6.17
C PRO A 154 7.72 3.61 -5.31
N THR A 155 7.27 3.19 -4.13
CA THR A 155 6.61 4.12 -3.20
C THR A 155 7.52 5.32 -2.91
N SER A 156 6.96 6.53 -2.97
CA SER A 156 7.66 7.84 -2.85
C SER A 156 8.29 8.43 -4.14
N TYR A 157 8.11 7.81 -5.31
CA TYR A 157 8.59 8.35 -6.59
C TYR A 157 7.55 9.24 -7.32
N GLY A 158 6.92 10.18 -6.59
CA GLY A 158 6.13 11.25 -7.23
C GLY A 158 4.83 10.86 -7.94
N LYS A 159 4.25 9.68 -7.70
CA LYS A 159 2.97 9.26 -8.32
C LYS A 159 1.84 10.28 -8.11
N SER A 160 1.72 10.84 -6.90
CA SER A 160 0.68 11.82 -6.60
C SER A 160 0.93 13.18 -7.27
N SER A 161 2.17 13.62 -7.44
CA SER A 161 2.46 14.87 -8.16
C SER A 161 2.14 14.74 -9.64
N LEU A 162 2.46 13.59 -10.26
CA LEU A 162 2.11 13.31 -11.64
C LEU A 162 0.61 13.45 -11.93
N ILE A 163 -0.26 12.95 -11.03
CA ILE A 163 -1.72 13.12 -11.14
C ILE A 163 -2.08 14.60 -11.20
N ILE A 164 -1.50 15.41 -10.30
CA ILE A 164 -1.76 16.85 -10.23
C ILE A 164 -1.31 17.55 -11.51
N ASP A 165 -0.14 17.19 -12.05
CA ASP A 165 0.41 17.81 -13.24
C ASP A 165 -0.39 17.47 -14.49
N ASP A 166 -0.83 16.21 -14.62
CA ASP A 166 -1.68 15.77 -15.71
C ASP A 166 -3.08 16.44 -15.65
N ILE A 167 -3.67 16.55 -14.45
CA ILE A 167 -4.92 17.32 -14.25
C ILE A 167 -4.72 18.77 -14.67
N ARG A 168 -3.61 19.40 -14.26
CA ARG A 168 -3.33 20.80 -14.59
C ARG A 168 -3.19 21.00 -16.09
N LYS A 169 -2.44 20.13 -16.76
CA LYS A 169 -2.19 20.20 -18.21
C LYS A 169 -3.47 20.06 -19.02
N TYR A 170 -4.35 19.14 -18.65
CA TYR A 170 -5.55 18.82 -19.41
C TYR A 170 -6.84 19.38 -18.81
N LEU A 171 -6.72 20.29 -17.83
CA LEU A 171 -7.85 20.83 -17.08
C LEU A 171 -8.95 21.29 -18.04
N GLU A 172 -8.64 22.19 -18.98
CA GLU A 172 -9.67 22.74 -19.88
C GLU A 172 -10.31 21.72 -20.84
N SER A 173 -9.55 20.69 -21.25
CA SER A 173 -10.04 19.67 -22.18
C SER A 173 -10.90 18.59 -21.53
N ARG A 174 -10.74 18.34 -20.22
CA ARG A 174 -11.42 17.28 -19.47
C ARG A 174 -12.40 17.91 -18.50
N LYS A 175 -13.70 17.63 -18.59
CA LYS A 175 -14.74 18.23 -17.74
C LYS A 175 -14.91 17.46 -16.43
N PHE A 176 -14.99 16.14 -16.52
CA PHE A 176 -15.30 15.25 -15.40
C PHE A 176 -14.09 14.37 -15.08
N ILE A 177 -13.43 14.67 -13.97
CA ILE A 177 -12.19 14.00 -13.57
C ILE A 177 -12.45 13.18 -12.30
N ALA A 178 -11.96 11.93 -12.27
CA ALA A 178 -12.03 11.10 -11.07
C ALA A 178 -10.68 10.50 -10.69
N ILE A 179 -10.30 10.70 -9.43
CA ILE A 179 -9.20 10.01 -8.77
C ILE A 179 -9.79 8.92 -7.89
N ILE A 180 -9.53 7.67 -8.25
CA ILE A 180 -10.05 6.49 -7.58
C ILE A 180 -9.00 5.94 -6.62
N VAL A 181 -9.37 5.84 -5.34
CA VAL A 181 -8.47 5.41 -4.28
C VAL A 181 -9.03 4.19 -3.53
N PRO A 182 -8.18 3.23 -3.12
CA PRO A 182 -8.63 2.00 -2.47
C PRO A 182 -9.13 2.18 -1.04
N THR A 183 -8.73 3.24 -0.32
CA THR A 183 -9.04 3.42 1.11
C THR A 183 -9.56 4.82 1.43
N LYS A 184 -10.32 4.94 2.52
CA LYS A 184 -10.81 6.24 3.01
C LYS A 184 -9.68 7.15 3.51
N SER A 185 -8.65 6.59 4.14
CA SER A 185 -7.49 7.36 4.59
C SER A 185 -6.78 8.02 3.40
N LEU A 186 -6.61 7.28 2.29
CA LEU A 186 -6.03 7.81 1.06
C LEU A 186 -6.96 8.84 0.39
N LEU A 187 -8.28 8.65 0.46
CA LEU A 187 -9.26 9.63 -0.04
C LEU A 187 -9.06 10.99 0.61
N LEU A 188 -8.94 11.06 1.94
CA LEU A 188 -8.74 12.32 2.64
C LEU A 188 -7.37 12.95 2.35
N GLN A 189 -6.32 12.13 2.23
CA GLN A 189 -4.98 12.60 1.87
C GLN A 189 -4.97 13.20 0.45
N THR A 190 -5.46 12.46 -0.53
CA THR A 190 -5.55 12.89 -1.92
C THR A 190 -6.44 14.12 -2.07
N PHE A 191 -7.57 14.17 -1.35
CA PHE A 191 -8.40 15.36 -1.29
C PHE A 191 -7.66 16.60 -0.81
N ARG A 192 -6.88 16.49 0.28
CA ARG A 192 -6.09 17.62 0.80
C ARG A 192 -5.05 18.06 -0.22
N THR A 193 -4.42 17.13 -0.94
CA THR A 193 -3.47 17.45 -2.02
C THR A 193 -4.16 18.21 -3.14
N VAL A 194 -5.25 17.68 -3.71
CA VAL A 194 -6.01 18.32 -4.80
C VAL A 194 -6.57 19.68 -4.37
N LYS A 195 -7.04 19.81 -3.11
CA LYS A 195 -7.57 21.06 -2.58
C LYS A 195 -6.50 22.16 -2.48
N LYS A 196 -5.25 21.81 -2.17
CA LYS A 196 -4.14 22.79 -2.10
C LYS A 196 -3.84 23.42 -3.46
N GLU A 197 -4.01 22.67 -4.53
CA GLU A 197 -3.75 23.12 -5.90
C GLU A 197 -4.78 24.11 -6.45
N ASN A 198 -5.98 24.15 -5.85
CA ASN A 198 -7.04 25.09 -6.17
C ASN A 198 -7.37 25.21 -7.68
N PHE A 199 -7.76 24.10 -8.31
CA PHE A 199 -8.13 24.04 -9.74
C PHE A 199 -9.38 24.84 -10.16
N GLY A 200 -9.99 25.64 -9.28
CA GLY A 200 -11.21 26.40 -9.60
C GLY A 200 -12.45 25.53 -9.91
N ARG A 201 -12.45 24.27 -9.46
CA ARG A 201 -13.54 23.31 -9.67
C ARG A 201 -14.06 22.76 -8.35
N LYS A 202 -15.36 22.42 -8.31
CA LYS A 202 -15.93 21.70 -7.16
C LYS A 202 -15.20 20.35 -7.01
N ILE A 203 -14.79 20.04 -5.79
CA ILE A 203 -14.17 18.76 -5.45
C ILE A 203 -15.21 17.87 -4.79
N ILE A 204 -15.52 16.74 -5.42
CA ILE A 204 -16.54 15.78 -4.98
C ILE A 204 -15.86 14.65 -4.20
N LEU A 205 -16.26 14.47 -2.94
CA LEU A 205 -15.76 13.38 -2.07
C LEU A 205 -16.80 12.29 -1.83
N HIS A 206 -18.06 12.61 -2.04
CA HIS A 206 -19.21 11.75 -1.85
C HIS A 206 -20.12 11.88 -3.06
N ASP A 207 -20.73 10.79 -3.49
CA ASP A 207 -21.64 10.76 -4.64
C ASP A 207 -22.82 11.73 -4.49
N GLU A 208 -23.25 12.00 -3.25
CA GLU A 208 -24.33 12.95 -2.93
C GLU A 208 -23.94 14.43 -3.10
N MET A 209 -22.65 14.74 -3.21
CA MET A 209 -22.19 16.13 -3.41
C MET A 209 -22.34 16.62 -4.85
N TYR A 210 -22.67 15.73 -5.79
CA TYR A 210 -22.88 16.08 -7.19
C TYR A 210 -24.26 16.72 -7.36
N GLU A 211 -24.27 17.99 -7.75
CA GLU A 211 -25.46 18.82 -7.97
C GLU A 211 -25.55 19.26 -9.43
N LYS A 212 -25.22 18.34 -10.37
CA LYS A 212 -25.24 18.57 -11.83
C LYS A 212 -24.27 19.65 -12.30
N GLU A 213 -23.09 19.72 -11.69
CA GLU A 213 -22.04 20.64 -12.10
C GLU A 213 -21.52 20.30 -13.52
N ASP A 214 -21.21 21.34 -14.31
CA ASP A 214 -20.69 21.20 -15.68
C ASP A 214 -19.25 20.68 -15.72
N LYS A 215 -18.45 20.97 -14.70
CA LYS A 215 -17.05 20.55 -14.55
C LYS A 215 -16.75 20.27 -13.08
N PHE A 216 -16.12 19.15 -12.77
CA PHE A 216 -15.70 18.82 -11.40
C PHE A 216 -14.46 17.92 -11.38
N ILE A 217 -13.83 17.88 -10.21
CA ILE A 217 -12.81 16.88 -9.87
C ILE A 217 -13.36 16.05 -8.73
N SER A 218 -13.23 14.74 -8.78
CA SER A 218 -13.70 13.85 -7.72
C SER A 218 -12.57 13.02 -7.16
N VAL A 219 -12.59 12.80 -5.85
CA VAL A 219 -11.70 11.88 -5.15
C VAL A 219 -12.59 10.87 -4.43
N LEU A 220 -12.71 9.68 -5.00
CA LEU A 220 -13.74 8.71 -4.62
C LEU A 220 -13.14 7.33 -4.41
N THR A 221 -13.79 6.53 -3.58
CA THR A 221 -13.58 5.08 -3.64
C THR A 221 -14.38 4.50 -4.80
N GLN A 222 -14.01 3.30 -5.26
CA GLN A 222 -14.69 2.63 -6.36
C GLN A 222 -16.21 2.48 -6.16
N GLU A 223 -16.66 2.23 -4.92
CA GLU A 223 -18.08 2.08 -4.61
C GLU A 223 -18.84 3.40 -4.71
N ARG A 224 -18.18 4.53 -4.37
CA ARG A 224 -18.78 5.87 -4.48
C ARG A 224 -18.80 6.33 -5.93
N ALA A 225 -17.74 6.06 -6.69
CA ALA A 225 -17.69 6.39 -8.11
C ALA A 225 -18.74 5.62 -8.92
N LEU A 226 -18.91 4.31 -8.67
CA LEU A 226 -20.00 3.55 -9.29
C LEU A 226 -21.36 4.13 -8.91
N ARG A 227 -21.64 4.36 -7.63
CA ARG A 227 -22.90 4.97 -7.19
C ARG A 227 -23.19 6.31 -7.87
N LEU A 228 -22.17 7.14 -8.07
CA LEU A 228 -22.29 8.41 -8.78
C LEU A 228 -22.74 8.20 -10.24
N LEU A 229 -22.12 7.26 -10.97
CA LEU A 229 -22.50 6.91 -12.34
C LEU A 229 -23.89 6.25 -12.43
N LEU A 230 -24.30 5.46 -11.43
CA LEU A 230 -25.61 4.81 -11.39
C LEU A 230 -26.75 5.80 -11.14
N LYS A 231 -26.55 6.75 -10.23
CA LYS A 231 -27.52 7.82 -9.95
C LYS A 231 -27.67 8.79 -11.13
N ASN A 232 -26.64 8.88 -11.98
CA ASN A 232 -26.59 9.83 -13.10
C ASN A 232 -26.23 9.09 -14.41
N PRO A 233 -27.22 8.53 -15.14
CA PRO A 233 -26.97 7.72 -16.33
C PRO A 233 -26.23 8.44 -17.47
N SER A 234 -26.38 9.76 -17.60
CA SER A 234 -25.70 10.57 -18.60
C SER A 234 -24.28 10.99 -18.19
N LEU A 235 -23.89 10.80 -16.93
CA LEU A 235 -22.58 11.17 -16.43
C LEU A 235 -21.53 10.11 -16.81
N TYR A 236 -20.33 10.58 -17.11
CA TYR A 236 -19.13 9.78 -17.35
C TYR A 236 -17.91 10.58 -16.89
N PHE A 237 -16.75 9.93 -16.85
CA PHE A 237 -15.47 10.57 -16.56
C PHE A 237 -14.63 10.66 -17.84
N ASP A 238 -14.06 11.84 -18.07
CA ASP A 238 -13.07 12.09 -19.14
C ASP A 238 -11.71 11.52 -18.78
N ALA A 239 -11.36 11.54 -17.49
CA ALA A 239 -10.14 10.96 -16.96
C ALA A 239 -10.38 10.18 -15.65
N LEU A 240 -9.77 9.01 -15.57
CA LEU A 240 -9.73 8.11 -14.42
C LEU A 240 -8.28 7.92 -13.97
N TYR A 241 -7.95 8.34 -12.76
CA TYR A 241 -6.67 8.00 -12.12
C TYR A 241 -6.91 6.85 -11.14
N ILE A 242 -6.33 5.69 -11.40
CA ILE A 242 -6.49 4.48 -10.59
C ILE A 242 -5.25 4.32 -9.70
N ASP A 243 -5.36 4.72 -8.44
CA ASP A 243 -4.26 4.58 -7.48
C ASP A 243 -4.17 3.15 -6.92
N GLU A 244 -2.96 2.70 -6.62
CA GLU A 244 -2.64 1.32 -6.23
C GLU A 244 -3.24 0.26 -7.18
N ALA A 245 -3.09 0.46 -8.50
CA ALA A 245 -3.72 -0.33 -9.55
C ALA A 245 -3.39 -1.84 -9.54
N HIS A 246 -2.32 -2.27 -8.86
CA HIS A 246 -2.05 -3.70 -8.64
C HIS A 246 -3.16 -4.43 -7.88
N ASN A 247 -4.01 -3.70 -7.15
CA ASN A 247 -5.19 -4.27 -6.53
C ASN A 247 -6.16 -4.86 -7.57
N LEU A 248 -6.13 -4.41 -8.84
CA LEU A 248 -6.94 -5.00 -9.91
C LEU A 248 -6.72 -6.50 -10.11
N PHE A 249 -5.57 -7.04 -9.70
CA PHE A 249 -5.25 -8.45 -9.87
C PHE A 249 -5.95 -9.38 -8.87
N THR A 250 -6.52 -8.88 -7.77
CA THR A 250 -7.16 -9.73 -6.75
C THR A 250 -8.63 -10.00 -7.05
N LYS A 251 -9.17 -11.12 -6.55
CA LYS A 251 -10.59 -11.51 -6.77
C LYS A 251 -11.58 -11.02 -5.73
N ASP A 252 -11.20 -10.04 -4.91
CA ASP A 252 -12.08 -9.51 -3.87
C ASP A 252 -13.21 -8.64 -4.48
N SER A 253 -14.34 -8.55 -3.77
CA SER A 253 -15.52 -7.84 -4.26
C SER A 253 -15.26 -6.37 -4.59
N ARG A 254 -14.38 -5.71 -3.83
CA ARG A 254 -14.01 -4.31 -4.02
C ARG A 254 -13.22 -4.13 -5.33
N THR A 255 -12.36 -5.07 -5.66
CA THR A 255 -11.63 -5.08 -6.92
C THR A 255 -12.53 -5.33 -8.13
N ILE A 256 -13.49 -6.25 -8.02
CA ILE A 256 -14.49 -6.46 -9.09
C ILE A 256 -15.29 -5.18 -9.36
N LEU A 257 -15.65 -4.42 -8.33
CA LEU A 257 -16.29 -3.11 -8.49
C LEU A 257 -15.38 -2.09 -9.20
N LEU A 258 -14.07 -2.12 -8.95
CA LEU A 258 -13.12 -1.25 -9.65
C LEU A 258 -13.03 -1.62 -11.14
N SER A 259 -12.94 -2.91 -11.48
CA SER A 259 -13.00 -3.39 -12.86
C SER A 259 -14.28 -2.93 -13.56
N ARG A 260 -15.42 -3.10 -12.90
CA ARG A 260 -16.73 -2.67 -13.40
C ARG A 260 -16.79 -1.16 -13.63
N LEU A 261 -16.26 -0.35 -12.72
CA LEU A 261 -16.20 1.11 -12.86
C LEU A 261 -15.50 1.52 -14.16
N ILE A 262 -14.33 0.94 -14.43
CA ILE A 262 -13.52 1.25 -15.61
C ILE A 262 -14.27 0.84 -16.89
N ARG A 263 -14.89 -0.35 -16.90
CA ARG A 263 -15.63 -0.86 -18.06
C ARG A 263 -16.92 -0.09 -18.33
N VAL A 264 -17.70 0.22 -17.29
CA VAL A 264 -18.91 1.05 -17.40
C VAL A 264 -18.56 2.45 -17.91
N ASN A 265 -17.46 3.04 -17.42
CA ASN A 265 -17.03 4.35 -17.91
C ASN A 265 -16.55 4.28 -19.37
N LYS A 266 -15.79 3.25 -19.76
CA LYS A 266 -15.37 3.00 -21.15
C LYS A 266 -16.56 2.90 -22.10
N LYS A 267 -17.61 2.19 -21.66
CA LYS A 267 -18.85 2.04 -22.42
C LYS A 267 -19.56 3.37 -22.67
N ARG A 268 -19.58 4.26 -21.67
CA ARG A 268 -20.18 5.61 -21.79
C ARG A 268 -19.28 6.60 -22.52
N ASN A 269 -17.96 6.44 -22.41
CA ASN A 269 -16.95 7.29 -23.02
C ASN A 269 -15.78 6.45 -23.56
N ALA A 270 -15.84 6.09 -24.85
CA ALA A 270 -14.79 5.32 -25.51
C ALA A 270 -13.44 6.05 -25.60
N LYS A 271 -13.43 7.38 -25.39
CA LYS A 271 -12.23 8.23 -25.37
C LYS A 271 -11.76 8.57 -23.95
N GLN A 272 -12.20 7.82 -22.94
CA GLN A 272 -11.73 8.01 -21.56
C GLN A 272 -10.20 7.93 -21.50
N ASN A 273 -9.60 8.79 -20.67
CA ASN A 273 -8.19 8.67 -20.31
C ASN A 273 -8.08 7.87 -19.02
N VAL A 274 -7.24 6.85 -18.95
CA VAL A 274 -7.02 6.04 -17.75
C VAL A 274 -5.53 6.01 -17.41
N MET A 275 -5.20 6.46 -16.21
CA MET A 275 -3.84 6.39 -15.68
C MET A 275 -3.78 5.41 -14.50
N TYR A 276 -3.11 4.28 -14.70
CA TYR A 276 -2.90 3.25 -13.69
C TYR A 276 -1.62 3.54 -12.91
N LEU A 277 -1.72 3.75 -11.60
CA LEU A 277 -0.58 4.07 -10.74
C LEU A 277 -0.31 2.90 -9.82
N SER A 278 0.90 2.34 -9.88
CA SER A 278 1.22 1.19 -9.02
C SER A 278 2.69 1.17 -8.57
N PRO A 279 2.98 0.70 -7.34
CA PRO A 279 4.35 0.46 -6.91
C PRO A 279 4.97 -0.79 -7.51
N LEU A 280 4.17 -1.81 -7.81
CA LEU A 280 4.63 -3.14 -8.18
C LEU A 280 3.66 -3.77 -9.16
N ILE A 281 3.97 -3.67 -10.44
CA ILE A 281 3.38 -4.47 -11.53
C ILE A 281 4.54 -4.97 -12.38
N SER A 282 4.51 -6.26 -12.71
CA SER A 282 5.57 -6.87 -13.50
C SER A 282 5.41 -6.55 -14.99
N ASP A 283 4.18 -6.63 -15.48
CA ASP A 283 3.77 -6.39 -16.87
C ASP A 283 2.41 -5.68 -16.89
N SER A 284 2.37 -4.45 -17.42
CA SER A 284 1.15 -3.65 -17.50
C SER A 284 0.09 -4.25 -18.44
N GLY A 285 0.47 -5.15 -19.34
CA GLY A 285 -0.47 -5.92 -20.14
C GLY A 285 -1.41 -6.79 -19.29
N ASN A 286 -1.06 -7.07 -18.03
CA ASN A 286 -1.93 -7.78 -17.08
C ASN A 286 -3.10 -6.92 -16.57
N LEU A 287 -3.09 -5.60 -16.81
CA LEU A 287 -4.18 -4.68 -16.44
C LEU A 287 -5.29 -4.64 -17.50
N LYS A 288 -5.08 -5.25 -18.67
CA LYS A 288 -6.04 -5.22 -19.79
C LYS A 288 -7.30 -6.03 -19.45
N PHE A 289 -8.44 -5.49 -19.83
CA PHE A 289 -9.74 -6.16 -19.86
C PHE A 289 -10.04 -6.77 -21.23
N ASP A 290 -9.50 -6.17 -22.31
CA ASP A 290 -9.65 -6.63 -23.69
C ASP A 290 -8.29 -6.68 -24.39
N SER A 291 -8.08 -7.64 -25.30
CA SER A 291 -6.81 -7.83 -26.06
C SER A 291 -6.38 -6.58 -26.84
N GLU A 292 -7.36 -5.83 -27.37
CA GLU A 292 -7.17 -4.63 -28.19
C GLU A 292 -6.78 -3.40 -27.38
N GLN A 293 -6.84 -3.45 -26.04
CA GLN A 293 -6.40 -2.31 -25.23
C GLN A 293 -4.90 -2.11 -25.37
N ASP A 294 -4.48 -0.87 -25.62
CA ASP A 294 -3.07 -0.49 -25.60
C ASP A 294 -2.81 0.35 -24.34
N ILE A 295 -2.07 -0.24 -23.40
CA ILE A 295 -1.67 0.42 -22.15
C ILE A 295 -0.19 0.73 -22.28
N PHE A 296 0.13 2.03 -22.38
CA PHE A 296 1.51 2.45 -22.54
C PHE A 296 2.24 2.43 -21.19
N GLU A 297 3.20 1.50 -21.06
CA GLU A 297 3.93 1.28 -19.82
C GLU A 297 5.09 2.25 -19.64
N HIS A 298 5.09 2.94 -18.49
CA HIS A 298 6.24 3.66 -17.96
C HIS A 298 6.66 3.05 -16.64
N LYS A 299 7.93 2.63 -16.56
CA LYS A 299 8.46 1.93 -15.39
C LYS A 299 9.79 2.51 -14.95
N ILE A 300 9.92 2.75 -13.64
CA ILE A 300 11.20 3.05 -13.01
C ILE A 300 11.84 1.74 -12.59
N ASP A 301 12.92 1.37 -13.29
CA ASP A 301 13.59 0.09 -13.12
C ASP A 301 14.50 0.03 -11.89
N PHE A 302 15.14 1.14 -11.55
CA PHE A 302 16.14 1.21 -10.48
C PHE A 302 15.61 1.91 -9.24
N ASN A 303 15.92 1.33 -8.08
CA ASN A 303 15.62 1.92 -6.78
C ASN A 303 16.89 2.53 -6.20
N ILE A 304 16.75 3.74 -5.65
CA ILE A 304 17.82 4.44 -4.92
C ILE A 304 18.16 3.71 -3.61
N LYS A 305 17.23 2.93 -3.05
CA LYS A 305 17.41 2.26 -1.76
C LYS A 305 17.73 0.78 -1.94
N GLU A 306 18.65 0.28 -1.14
CA GLU A 306 19.03 -1.14 -1.12
C GLU A 306 18.89 -1.71 0.30
N PRO A 307 17.85 -2.53 0.59
CA PRO A 307 17.51 -2.93 1.95
C PRO A 307 18.49 -3.94 2.56
N GLU A 308 18.75 -3.78 3.86
CA GLU A 308 19.54 -4.71 4.67
C GLU A 308 18.58 -5.67 5.38
N ILE A 309 18.61 -6.94 4.99
CA ILE A 309 17.66 -7.95 5.46
C ILE A 309 18.31 -8.83 6.54
N TYR A 310 17.65 -8.88 7.70
CA TYR A 310 18.03 -9.69 8.85
C TYR A 310 16.95 -10.74 9.15
N GLU A 311 17.36 -11.90 9.64
CA GLU A 311 16.49 -12.93 10.20
C GLU A 311 16.89 -13.20 11.65
N PHE A 312 15.94 -13.09 12.58
CA PHE A 312 16.01 -13.75 13.87
C PHE A 312 15.28 -15.09 13.74
N SER A 313 16.05 -16.16 13.79
CA SER A 313 15.59 -17.53 13.57
C SER A 313 14.93 -18.13 14.82
N ILE A 314 14.18 -19.22 14.63
CA ILE A 314 13.51 -19.95 15.73
C ILE A 314 14.54 -20.51 16.72
N ASP A 315 15.73 -20.89 16.25
CA ASP A 315 16.85 -21.34 17.07
C ASP A 315 17.74 -20.20 17.59
N THR A 316 17.16 -19.00 17.63
CA THR A 316 17.69 -17.76 18.20
C THR A 316 18.97 -17.20 17.58
N ARG A 317 19.40 -17.74 16.43
CA ARG A 317 20.47 -17.15 15.61
C ARG A 317 19.98 -15.88 14.94
N ILE A 318 20.87 -14.91 14.86
CA ILE A 318 20.73 -13.72 14.02
C ILE A 318 21.52 -13.96 12.74
N GLU A 319 20.85 -13.88 11.61
CA GLU A 319 21.46 -13.98 10.28
C GLU A 319 21.22 -12.71 9.47
N LYS A 320 22.17 -12.36 8.62
CA LYS A 320 22.07 -11.29 7.63
C LYS A 320 22.11 -11.86 6.23
N TYR A 321 21.17 -11.48 5.39
CA TYR A 321 21.04 -12.01 4.03
C TYR A 321 21.60 -11.02 3.00
N ASN A 322 22.53 -11.49 2.16
CA ASN A 322 22.95 -10.76 0.97
C ASN A 322 22.20 -11.32 -0.25
N ARG A 323 21.35 -10.48 -0.84
CA ARG A 323 20.49 -10.89 -1.96
C ARG A 323 21.24 -11.15 -3.26
N PHE A 324 22.35 -10.44 -3.52
CA PHE A 324 23.09 -10.56 -4.78
C PHE A 324 23.75 -11.94 -4.90
N ILE A 325 24.44 -12.36 -3.85
CA ILE A 325 25.11 -13.66 -3.76
C ILE A 325 24.24 -14.78 -3.18
N ASN A 326 23.00 -14.49 -2.78
CA ASN A 326 22.04 -15.45 -2.23
C ASN A 326 22.58 -16.21 -1.00
N LYS A 327 23.20 -15.51 -0.07
CA LYS A 327 23.89 -16.11 1.09
C LYS A 327 23.47 -15.46 2.41
N PHE A 328 23.31 -16.30 3.43
CA PHE A 328 23.09 -15.88 4.81
C PHE A 328 24.42 -15.92 5.59
N TYR A 329 24.65 -14.89 6.39
CA TYR A 329 25.78 -14.80 7.29
C TYR A 329 25.31 -14.72 8.73
N THR A 330 25.78 -15.62 9.58
CA THR A 330 25.45 -15.62 11.01
C THR A 330 26.20 -14.49 11.72
N LEU A 331 25.47 -13.64 12.42
CA LEU A 331 26.00 -12.53 13.23
C LEU A 331 26.20 -12.92 14.70
N GLY A 332 25.41 -13.87 15.18
CA GLY A 332 25.43 -14.30 16.58
C GLY A 332 24.14 -14.97 16.99
N LYS A 333 23.86 -14.95 18.30
CA LYS A 333 22.63 -15.45 18.92
C LYS A 333 22.12 -14.44 19.93
N GLU A 334 20.81 -14.44 20.14
CA GLU A 334 20.18 -13.73 21.27
C GLU A 334 19.37 -14.71 22.10
N GLU A 335 19.05 -14.35 23.33
CA GLU A 335 18.26 -15.21 24.22
C GLU A 335 16.83 -15.37 23.72
N ASN A 336 16.23 -14.26 23.28
CA ASN A 336 14.85 -14.23 22.85
C ASN A 336 14.61 -13.08 21.84
N TYR A 337 13.45 -13.12 21.18
CA TYR A 337 13.09 -12.17 20.14
C TYR A 337 12.89 -10.73 20.65
N LEU A 338 12.49 -10.54 21.92
CA LEU A 338 12.28 -9.21 22.50
C LEU A 338 13.62 -8.53 22.78
N ASN A 339 14.62 -9.26 23.30
CA ASN A 339 15.98 -8.76 23.47
C ASN A 339 16.57 -8.36 22.12
N TYR A 340 16.38 -9.20 21.09
CA TYR A 340 16.78 -8.87 19.72
C TYR A 340 16.12 -7.58 19.21
N ILE A 341 14.80 -7.44 19.39
CA ILE A 341 14.07 -6.23 19.00
C ILE A 341 14.66 -5.02 19.72
N GLN A 342 14.79 -5.05 21.05
CA GLN A 342 15.32 -3.94 21.85
C GLN A 342 16.71 -3.46 21.37
N LYS A 343 17.62 -4.40 21.07
CA LYS A 343 18.97 -4.09 20.58
C LYS A 343 19.01 -3.50 19.16
N THR A 344 17.95 -3.69 18.38
CA THR A 344 17.90 -3.28 16.96
C THR A 344 16.94 -2.12 16.70
N LEU A 345 16.29 -1.58 17.74
CA LEU A 345 15.35 -0.46 17.59
C LEU A 345 16.03 0.79 17.01
N LYS A 346 15.34 1.46 16.09
CA LYS A 346 15.70 2.81 15.62
C LYS A 346 14.72 3.84 16.18
N ASN A 347 14.67 5.04 15.61
CA ASN A 347 13.77 6.08 16.06
C ASN A 347 12.30 5.70 15.85
N LYS A 348 11.85 5.50 14.61
CA LYS A 348 10.49 5.03 14.27
C LYS A 348 10.51 3.59 13.77
N ASN A 349 9.84 2.71 14.50
CA ASN A 349 9.83 1.27 14.27
C ASN A 349 8.43 0.81 13.89
N PHE A 350 8.34 0.04 12.82
CA PHE A 350 7.09 -0.53 12.34
C PHE A 350 7.10 -2.06 12.45
N PHE A 351 6.15 -2.62 13.20
CA PHE A 351 5.96 -4.04 13.41
C PHE A 351 4.75 -4.54 12.63
N PHE A 352 5.02 -5.38 11.64
CA PHE A 352 4.02 -5.95 10.75
C PHE A 352 3.51 -7.30 11.26
N LEU A 353 2.19 -7.38 11.50
CA LEU A 353 1.45 -8.61 11.77
C LEU A 353 0.14 -8.60 10.98
N MET A 354 -0.37 -9.77 10.58
CA MET A 354 -1.60 -9.84 9.76
C MET A 354 -2.89 -9.74 10.59
N ALA A 355 -2.99 -10.51 11.67
CA ALA A 355 -4.24 -10.73 12.40
C ALA A 355 -4.44 -9.67 13.50
N PRO A 356 -5.62 -9.01 13.58
CA PRO A 356 -5.94 -8.03 14.63
C PRO A 356 -5.59 -8.50 16.05
N ARG A 357 -5.98 -9.73 16.41
CA ARG A 357 -5.67 -10.31 17.73
C ARG A 357 -4.17 -10.38 17.99
N LYS A 358 -3.38 -10.78 16.98
CA LYS A 358 -1.91 -10.87 17.12
C LYS A 358 -1.25 -9.50 17.20
N ILE A 359 -1.81 -8.49 16.52
CA ILE A 359 -1.38 -7.09 16.62
C ILE A 359 -1.54 -6.60 18.07
N GLU A 360 -2.74 -6.77 18.64
CA GLU A 360 -3.02 -6.35 20.02
C GLU A 360 -2.17 -7.11 21.05
N MET A 361 -2.03 -8.44 20.87
CA MET A 361 -1.16 -9.26 21.72
C MET A 361 0.29 -8.78 21.68
N PHE A 362 0.86 -8.60 20.48
CA PHE A 362 2.24 -8.15 20.34
C PHE A 362 2.43 -6.73 20.88
N ALA A 363 1.48 -5.82 20.69
CA ALA A 363 1.53 -4.49 21.29
C ALA A 363 1.58 -4.54 22.83
N SER A 364 0.83 -5.47 23.44
CA SER A 364 0.88 -5.73 24.88
C SER A 364 2.24 -6.27 25.32
N ASP A 365 2.76 -7.27 24.61
CA ASP A 365 4.08 -7.86 24.88
C ASP A 365 5.19 -6.79 24.73
N LEU A 366 5.10 -5.94 23.72
CA LEU A 366 6.01 -4.83 23.50
C LEU A 366 5.94 -3.81 24.65
N TYR A 367 4.74 -3.45 25.08
CA TYR A 367 4.53 -2.55 26.23
C TYR A 367 5.15 -3.10 27.51
N GLN A 368 5.00 -4.39 27.79
CA GLN A 368 5.56 -5.00 28.99
C GLN A 368 7.09 -5.00 29.00
N ASN A 369 7.71 -5.11 27.82
CA ASN A 369 9.15 -5.34 27.71
C ASN A 369 9.95 -4.09 27.30
N ILE A 370 9.34 -3.03 26.78
CA ILE A 370 10.05 -1.79 26.49
C ILE A 370 10.15 -0.91 27.74
N SER A 371 11.36 -0.42 28.04
CA SER A 371 11.64 0.48 29.17
C SER A 371 11.33 1.97 28.90
N ASN A 372 10.92 2.31 27.68
CA ASN A 372 10.56 3.67 27.28
C ASN A 372 9.32 4.13 28.07
N ASP A 373 9.44 5.15 28.91
CA ASP A 373 8.31 5.82 29.57
C ASP A 373 8.31 7.29 29.17
N ILE A 374 7.23 7.70 28.49
CA ILE A 374 7.03 9.04 27.95
C ILE A 374 5.75 9.67 28.48
N LYS A 375 5.23 9.17 29.61
CA LYS A 375 3.96 9.63 30.19
C LYS A 375 3.95 11.12 30.56
N ASN A 376 5.12 11.68 30.85
CA ASN A 376 5.30 13.10 31.19
C ASN A 376 5.44 14.02 29.96
N ASP A 377 5.44 13.48 28.74
CA ASP A 377 5.45 14.29 27.53
C ASP A 377 4.08 14.97 27.33
N ASN A 378 4.09 16.31 27.24
CA ASN A 378 2.89 17.12 27.04
C ASN A 378 2.09 16.74 25.79
N LEU A 379 2.78 16.41 24.68
CA LEU A 379 2.13 15.99 23.44
C LEU A 379 1.41 14.65 23.62
N ILE A 380 2.04 13.71 24.34
CA ILE A 380 1.45 12.41 24.65
C ILE A 380 0.28 12.54 25.60
N ALA A 381 0.41 13.37 26.64
CA ALA A 381 -0.65 13.67 27.59
C ALA A 381 -1.90 14.25 26.88
N GLU A 382 -1.71 15.11 25.88
CA GLU A 382 -2.80 15.65 25.05
C GLU A 382 -3.49 14.57 24.22
N VAL A 383 -2.72 13.66 23.60
CA VAL A 383 -3.25 12.52 22.84
C VAL A 383 -4.06 11.60 23.75
N ILE A 384 -3.52 11.25 24.92
CA ILE A 384 -4.20 10.43 25.93
C ILE A 384 -5.49 11.11 26.41
N LYS A 385 -5.44 12.41 26.73
CA LYS A 385 -6.61 13.19 27.16
C LYS A 385 -7.70 13.18 26.08
N SER A 386 -7.31 13.35 24.83
CA SER A 386 -8.22 13.31 23.68
C SER A 386 -8.88 11.94 23.54
N LEU A 387 -8.11 10.85 23.58
CA LEU A 387 -8.68 9.50 23.49
C LEU A 387 -9.60 9.15 24.68
N LYS A 388 -9.24 9.54 25.91
CA LYS A 388 -10.12 9.35 27.09
C LYS A 388 -11.44 10.11 26.97
N LYS A 389 -11.41 11.29 26.34
CA LYS A 389 -12.57 12.15 26.13
C LYS A 389 -13.48 11.63 25.02
N TYR A 390 -12.91 11.34 23.85
CA TYR A 390 -13.68 11.07 22.63
C TYR A 390 -13.90 9.58 22.33
N VAL A 391 -13.06 8.68 22.87
CA VAL A 391 -13.19 7.22 22.69
C VAL A 391 -13.72 6.59 23.96
N HIS A 392 -12.86 6.22 24.91
CA HIS A 392 -13.24 5.69 26.21
C HIS A 392 -11.99 5.65 27.11
N LYS A 393 -12.16 5.72 28.43
CA LYS A 393 -11.03 5.66 29.38
C LYS A 393 -10.29 4.32 29.39
N ASP A 394 -11.03 3.24 29.09
CA ASP A 394 -10.53 1.86 29.10
C ASP A 394 -10.08 1.39 27.70
N PHE A 395 -9.87 2.31 26.76
CA PHE A 395 -9.30 1.97 25.47
C PHE A 395 -7.85 1.51 25.65
N TYR A 396 -7.55 0.24 25.33
CA TYR A 396 -6.23 -0.38 25.57
C TYR A 396 -5.06 0.43 25.02
N GLY A 397 -5.24 1.09 23.87
CA GLY A 397 -4.20 1.93 23.25
C GLY A 397 -3.73 3.10 24.12
N ILE A 398 -4.54 3.54 25.10
CA ILE A 398 -4.17 4.64 26.01
C ILE A 398 -2.96 4.26 26.85
N GLN A 399 -2.95 3.06 27.42
CA GLN A 399 -1.84 2.59 28.25
C GLN A 399 -0.56 2.46 27.41
N TYR A 400 -0.68 2.00 26.17
CA TYR A 400 0.45 1.77 25.29
C TYR A 400 1.10 3.07 24.79
N LEU A 401 0.31 4.14 24.66
CA LEU A 401 0.82 5.48 24.33
C LEU A 401 1.77 6.03 25.40
N GLU A 402 1.63 5.62 26.66
CA GLU A 402 2.57 6.01 27.74
C GLU A 402 4.01 5.54 27.44
N LYS A 403 4.19 4.56 26.55
CA LYS A 403 5.50 4.10 26.06
C LYS A 403 5.76 4.42 24.58
N GLY A 404 4.89 5.22 23.96
CA GLY A 404 4.98 5.60 22.54
C GLY A 404 4.56 4.51 21.58
N ILE A 405 3.72 3.57 22.01
CA ILE A 405 3.24 2.43 21.20
C ILE A 405 1.82 2.72 20.69
N VAL A 406 1.65 2.58 19.38
CA VAL A 406 0.36 2.64 18.68
C VAL A 406 0.13 1.31 17.98
N TYR A 407 -1.09 0.77 18.08
CA TYR A 407 -1.52 -0.37 17.27
C TYR A 407 -2.68 0.02 16.37
N LEU A 408 -2.69 -0.51 15.15
CA LEU A 408 -3.73 -0.24 14.16
C LEU A 408 -4.11 -1.55 13.44
N HIS A 409 -5.40 -1.81 13.29
CA HIS A 409 -5.92 -2.85 12.39
C HIS A 409 -7.31 -2.45 11.86
N GLY A 410 -7.81 -3.16 10.84
CA GLY A 410 -9.07 -2.83 10.16
C GLY A 410 -10.36 -2.84 11.01
N LYS A 411 -10.30 -3.29 12.27
CA LYS A 411 -11.45 -3.24 13.21
C LYS A 411 -11.43 -2.00 14.12
N VAL A 412 -10.33 -1.24 14.13
CA VAL A 412 -10.28 0.07 14.80
C VAL A 412 -11.11 1.07 13.97
N PRO A 413 -12.00 1.86 14.60
CA PRO A 413 -12.77 2.90 13.90
C PRO A 413 -11.90 3.84 13.05
N ASP A 414 -12.41 4.23 11.87
CA ASP A 414 -11.66 5.04 10.90
C ASP A 414 -11.15 6.37 11.49
N ASN A 415 -11.98 7.09 12.23
CA ASN A 415 -11.61 8.34 12.89
C ASN A 415 -10.46 8.17 13.90
N ILE A 416 -10.39 7.03 14.60
CA ILE A 416 -9.32 6.74 15.55
C ILE A 416 -8.04 6.38 14.79
N LYS A 417 -8.14 5.58 13.72
CA LYS A 417 -6.99 5.24 12.87
C LYS A 417 -6.36 6.50 12.29
N GLU A 418 -7.15 7.35 11.64
CA GLU A 418 -6.68 8.61 11.04
C GLU A 418 -6.00 9.51 12.08
N TYR A 419 -6.58 9.60 13.28
CA TYR A 419 -6.00 10.39 14.38
C TYR A 419 -4.66 9.82 14.85
N LEU A 420 -4.59 8.51 15.10
CA LEU A 420 -3.37 7.85 15.57
C LEU A 420 -2.28 7.80 14.48
N GLU A 421 -2.65 7.66 13.21
CA GLU A 421 -1.74 7.77 12.06
C GLU A 421 -1.12 9.18 12.00
N PHE A 422 -1.96 10.22 12.09
CA PHE A 422 -1.49 11.60 12.13
C PHE A 422 -0.58 11.86 13.34
N LYS A 423 -0.91 11.32 14.52
CA LYS A 423 -0.07 11.46 15.71
C LYS A 423 1.24 10.68 15.61
N PHE A 424 1.25 9.50 14.98
CA PHE A 424 2.49 8.79 14.69
C PHE A 424 3.41 9.58 13.74
N GLN A 425 2.85 10.29 12.76
CA GLN A 425 3.61 11.15 11.86
C GLN A 425 4.17 12.40 12.57
N THR A 426 3.37 13.04 13.42
CA THR A 426 3.67 14.39 13.94
C THR A 426 4.31 14.42 15.33
N VAL A 427 4.13 13.37 16.14
CA VAL A 427 4.70 13.29 17.49
C VAL A 427 5.95 12.41 17.46
N PRO A 428 7.17 12.98 17.65
CA PRO A 428 8.42 12.22 17.56
C PRO A 428 8.48 11.04 18.54
N ASN A 429 7.98 11.24 19.76
CA ASN A 429 8.07 10.25 20.84
C ASN A 429 7.12 9.05 20.68
N ILE A 430 6.16 9.08 19.75
CA ILE A 430 5.41 7.89 19.36
C ILE A 430 6.27 7.05 18.40
N ARG A 431 7.13 6.20 18.97
CA ARG A 431 8.20 5.50 18.24
C ARG A 431 7.82 4.15 17.67
N PHE A 432 6.71 3.55 18.11
CA PHE A 432 6.36 2.17 17.75
C PHE A 432 4.98 2.09 17.13
N LEU A 433 4.90 1.52 15.93
CA LEU A 433 3.65 1.23 15.24
C LEU A 433 3.51 -0.28 15.06
N VAL A 434 2.40 -0.88 15.49
CA VAL A 434 2.07 -2.30 15.26
C VAL A 434 0.83 -2.39 14.37
N ALA A 435 0.95 -2.87 13.14
CA ALA A 435 -0.18 -2.87 12.21
C ALA A 435 -0.11 -3.95 11.11
N ASN A 436 -1.21 -4.10 10.38
CA ASN A 436 -1.29 -4.89 9.15
C ASN A 436 -1.27 -4.00 7.88
N ASN A 437 -1.38 -4.63 6.70
CA ASN A 437 -1.32 -3.96 5.41
C ASN A 437 -2.49 -2.99 5.14
N VAL A 438 -3.65 -3.21 5.76
CA VAL A 438 -4.89 -2.42 5.53
C VAL A 438 -4.70 -0.94 5.85
N ILE A 439 -3.79 -0.61 6.77
CA ILE A 439 -3.51 0.76 7.21
C ILE A 439 -2.38 1.41 6.41
N LEU A 440 -1.62 0.63 5.66
CA LEU A 440 -0.41 1.13 5.03
C LEU A 440 -0.72 1.65 3.64
N GLU A 441 -1.60 1.02 2.86
CA GLU A 441 -1.91 1.43 1.48
C GLU A 441 -2.11 2.95 1.35
N GLY A 442 -1.23 3.61 0.59
CA GLY A 442 -1.28 5.06 0.34
C GLY A 442 -0.71 6.06 1.38
N ILE A 443 -0.45 5.70 2.65
CA ILE A 443 -0.13 6.70 3.70
C ILE A 443 1.37 6.98 3.85
N ASN A 444 1.74 8.26 4.02
CA ASN A 444 3.12 8.72 4.28
C ASN A 444 3.55 8.62 5.75
N LEU A 445 3.98 7.44 6.20
CA LEU A 445 4.46 7.22 7.56
C LEU A 445 6.00 7.33 7.64
N PRO A 446 6.56 8.03 8.65
CA PRO A 446 8.00 8.13 8.84
C PRO A 446 8.51 6.86 9.52
N ILE A 447 8.91 5.86 8.74
CA ILE A 447 9.36 4.55 9.25
C ILE A 447 10.86 4.39 8.97
N ASP A 448 11.64 4.17 10.03
CA ASP A 448 13.09 3.99 9.94
C ASP A 448 13.51 2.52 9.97
N ASN A 449 12.71 1.68 10.64
CA ASN A 449 12.96 0.27 10.80
C ASN A 449 11.70 -0.58 10.65
N LEU A 450 11.78 -1.70 9.92
CA LEU A 450 10.66 -2.61 9.70
C LEU A 450 10.92 -3.98 10.33
N TYR A 451 9.96 -4.47 11.10
CA TYR A 451 9.92 -5.81 11.66
C TYR A 451 8.76 -6.60 11.05
N ILE A 452 9.02 -7.78 10.52
CA ILE A 452 8.01 -8.70 9.98
C ILE A 452 7.95 -9.92 10.89
N LEU A 453 6.88 -10.04 11.69
CA LEU A 453 6.73 -11.14 12.65
C LEU A 453 5.96 -12.34 12.09
N SER A 454 5.40 -12.22 10.88
CA SER A 454 4.70 -13.31 10.20
C SER A 454 4.71 -13.08 8.69
N THR A 455 5.11 -14.10 7.93
CA THR A 455 5.09 -14.13 6.46
C THR A 455 3.90 -14.87 5.87
N HIS A 456 3.01 -15.42 6.72
CA HIS A 456 1.87 -16.22 6.29
C HIS A 456 0.93 -15.42 5.37
N ARG A 457 0.62 -15.98 4.19
CA ARG A 457 -0.20 -15.35 3.12
C ARG A 457 0.32 -13.99 2.63
N LEU A 458 1.60 -13.68 2.84
CA LEU A 458 2.25 -12.54 2.20
C LEU A 458 2.92 -12.97 0.90
N SER A 459 2.56 -12.35 -0.21
CA SER A 459 3.31 -12.45 -1.45
C SER A 459 4.62 -11.66 -1.32
N SER A 460 5.60 -12.01 -2.15
CA SER A 460 6.90 -11.33 -2.15
C SER A 460 6.75 -9.88 -2.61
N ALA A 461 5.84 -9.61 -3.55
CA ALA A 461 5.44 -8.26 -3.95
C ALA A 461 4.92 -7.44 -2.76
N LYS A 462 4.01 -7.98 -1.93
CA LYS A 462 3.52 -7.27 -0.74
C LYS A 462 4.65 -6.93 0.24
N ILE A 463 5.61 -7.84 0.42
CA ILE A 463 6.79 -7.59 1.27
C ILE A 463 7.66 -6.48 0.68
N THR A 464 7.95 -6.51 -0.62
CA THR A 464 8.71 -5.43 -1.28
C THR A 464 8.00 -4.07 -1.18
N ASN A 465 6.66 -4.04 -1.25
CA ASN A 465 5.90 -2.81 -1.01
C ASN A 465 6.10 -2.29 0.41
N LEU A 466 6.09 -3.18 1.42
CA LEU A 466 6.34 -2.82 2.82
C LEU A 466 7.75 -2.26 3.01
N ILE A 467 8.76 -2.93 2.44
CA ILE A 467 10.16 -2.49 2.48
C ILE A 467 10.31 -1.11 1.82
N GLY A 468 9.63 -0.87 0.71
CA GLY A 468 9.64 0.43 0.02
C GLY A 468 9.17 1.61 0.88
N ARG A 469 8.43 1.36 1.96
CA ARG A 469 7.92 2.39 2.88
C ARG A 469 8.91 2.79 3.98
N VAL A 470 9.98 2.02 4.16
CA VAL A 470 11.04 2.31 5.12
C VAL A 470 12.01 3.32 4.50
N ASN A 471 12.41 4.35 5.25
CA ASN A 471 13.26 5.46 4.81
C ASN A 471 12.78 6.05 3.49
N ARG A 472 11.68 6.80 3.50
CA ARG A 472 11.19 7.45 2.28
C ARG A 472 12.18 8.52 1.80
N LEU A 473 12.25 8.74 0.49
CA LEU A 473 13.26 9.63 -0.11
C LEU A 473 13.22 11.05 0.47
N ASN A 474 12.02 11.58 0.72
CA ASN A 474 11.83 12.88 1.35
C ASN A 474 12.37 12.95 2.80
N MET A 475 12.53 11.81 3.48
CA MET A 475 13.17 11.75 4.81
C MET A 475 14.69 11.63 4.69
N ILE A 476 15.19 10.88 3.70
CA ILE A 476 16.62 10.68 3.47
C ILE A 476 17.26 12.01 3.04
N PHE A 477 16.62 12.71 2.10
CA PHE A 477 17.13 13.97 1.54
C PHE A 477 16.54 15.20 2.22
N ASP A 478 15.97 15.05 3.41
CA ASP A 478 15.64 16.19 4.26
C ASP A 478 16.93 16.96 4.61
N SER A 479 16.84 18.29 4.62
CA SER A 479 18.00 19.16 4.88
C SER A 479 18.56 18.99 6.29
N SER A 480 17.73 18.56 7.25
CA SER A 480 18.15 18.30 8.63
C SER A 480 18.87 16.95 8.82
N ASN A 481 18.82 16.06 7.82
CA ASN A 481 19.25 14.68 7.98
C ASN A 481 20.60 14.40 7.31
N ASN A 482 21.66 14.17 8.08
CA ASN A 482 23.00 13.89 7.53
C ASN A 482 23.33 12.40 7.42
N ASP A 483 22.36 11.50 7.62
CA ASP A 483 22.59 10.06 7.66
C ASP A 483 22.30 9.35 6.32
N PHE A 484 23.33 9.20 5.49
CA PHE A 484 23.23 8.45 4.22
C PHE A 484 23.04 6.94 4.41
N SER A 485 23.25 6.38 5.61
CA SER A 485 22.95 4.96 5.85
C SER A 485 21.45 4.65 5.77
N LEU A 486 20.60 5.68 5.72
CA LEU A 486 19.17 5.51 5.46
C LEU A 486 18.87 5.04 4.03
N LEU A 487 19.81 5.16 3.09
CA LEU A 487 19.77 4.49 1.78
C LEU A 487 19.81 2.95 1.92
N LEU A 488 20.22 2.44 3.08
CA LEU A 488 20.22 1.03 3.47
C LEU A 488 19.13 0.73 4.51
N PRO A 489 17.82 0.77 4.15
CA PRO A 489 16.74 0.53 5.10
C PRO A 489 16.85 -0.86 5.72
N THR A 490 16.64 -0.94 7.04
CA THR A 490 16.76 -2.19 7.79
C THR A 490 15.42 -2.91 7.89
N VAL A 491 15.45 -4.22 7.62
CA VAL A 491 14.27 -5.07 7.62
C VAL A 491 14.58 -6.34 8.41
N HIS A 492 13.81 -6.58 9.47
CA HIS A 492 14.02 -7.66 10.42
C HIS A 492 12.87 -8.67 10.33
N PHE A 493 13.16 -9.87 9.86
CA PHE A 493 12.22 -10.99 9.92
C PHE A 493 12.38 -11.67 11.27
N VAL A 494 11.37 -11.58 12.13
CA VAL A 494 11.42 -12.09 13.50
C VAL A 494 10.61 -13.37 13.60
N ASN A 495 11.28 -14.50 13.42
CA ASN A 495 10.65 -15.80 13.37
C ASN A 495 10.36 -16.32 14.78
N THR A 496 9.08 -16.46 15.12
CA THR A 496 8.63 -16.94 16.43
C THR A 496 7.46 -17.89 16.28
N THR A 497 7.39 -18.92 17.12
CA THR A 497 6.22 -19.82 17.16
C THR A 497 4.97 -19.15 17.73
N LYS A 498 5.12 -18.03 18.46
CA LYS A 498 4.02 -17.25 19.06
C LYS A 498 3.20 -16.50 18.00
N TYR A 499 3.87 -15.84 17.05
CA TYR A 499 3.19 -15.02 16.03
C TYR A 499 3.23 -15.62 14.63
N ALA A 500 4.20 -16.48 14.32
CA ALA A 500 4.25 -17.27 13.09
C ALA A 500 3.65 -18.68 13.30
N ARG A 501 3.61 -19.50 12.24
CA ARG A 501 3.21 -20.93 12.35
C ARG A 501 4.41 -21.73 12.88
N LYS A 502 4.19 -22.89 13.53
CA LYS A 502 5.28 -23.75 14.03
C LYS A 502 6.33 -24.12 12.96
N ASN A 503 5.91 -24.22 11.69
CA ASN A 503 6.78 -24.53 10.54
C ASN A 503 6.94 -23.31 9.59
N SER A 504 7.06 -22.10 10.12
CA SER A 504 7.24 -20.90 9.30
C SER A 504 8.58 -20.88 8.57
N ASN A 505 8.52 -20.98 7.24
CA ASN A 505 9.68 -20.82 6.37
C ASN A 505 9.94 -19.33 6.04
N MET A 506 10.39 -18.55 7.02
CA MET A 506 10.77 -17.14 6.79
C MET A 506 11.99 -17.03 5.88
N LYS A 507 13.03 -17.85 6.11
CA LYS A 507 14.22 -17.93 5.26
C LYS A 507 13.92 -18.10 3.77
N GLY A 508 13.05 -19.05 3.42
CA GLY A 508 12.61 -19.26 2.04
C GLY A 508 11.87 -18.03 1.47
N LYS A 509 11.08 -17.34 2.29
CA LYS A 509 10.42 -16.09 1.88
C LYS A 509 11.42 -14.96 1.64
N ILE A 510 12.45 -14.85 2.47
CA ILE A 510 13.55 -13.88 2.31
C ILE A 510 14.29 -14.13 0.99
N MET A 511 14.63 -15.40 0.70
CA MET A 511 15.31 -15.76 -0.56
C MET A 511 14.49 -15.39 -1.80
N GLN A 512 13.16 -15.47 -1.74
CA GLN A 512 12.29 -15.02 -2.84
C GLN A 512 12.44 -13.53 -3.15
N LEU A 513 12.87 -12.69 -2.19
CA LEU A 513 13.06 -11.24 -2.40
C LEU A 513 14.32 -10.92 -3.22
N ARG A 514 15.12 -11.93 -3.57
CA ARG A 514 16.42 -11.80 -4.24
C ARG A 514 16.42 -10.80 -5.39
N THR A 515 15.47 -10.93 -6.31
CA THR A 515 15.43 -10.15 -7.55
C THR A 515 14.68 -8.83 -7.42
N GLY A 516 13.87 -8.65 -6.38
CA GLY A 516 12.89 -7.56 -6.28
C GLY A 516 11.81 -7.56 -7.37
N ARG A 517 11.82 -8.54 -8.28
CA ARG A 517 10.92 -8.67 -9.44
C ARG A 517 10.17 -9.99 -9.34
N PHE A 518 8.84 -9.89 -9.37
CA PHE A 518 7.92 -11.02 -9.17
C PHE A 518 6.98 -11.11 -10.36
N SER A 519 6.51 -12.31 -10.68
CA SER A 519 5.40 -12.47 -11.62
C SER A 519 4.12 -11.97 -10.98
N ASP A 520 3.29 -11.27 -11.76
CA ASP A 520 1.95 -10.92 -11.34
C ASP A 520 1.09 -12.18 -11.20
N ILE A 521 0.27 -12.24 -10.16
CA ILE A 521 -0.70 -13.31 -9.93
C ILE A 521 -2.08 -12.71 -10.19
N ILE A 522 -2.70 -13.11 -11.30
CA ILE A 522 -3.98 -12.58 -11.77
C ILE A 522 -5.10 -13.49 -11.26
N GLU A 523 -5.74 -13.10 -10.17
CA GLU A 523 -6.90 -13.80 -9.60
C GLU A 523 -8.24 -13.26 -10.13
N ASN A 524 -8.26 -12.03 -10.67
CA ASN A 524 -9.47 -11.38 -11.14
C ASN A 524 -9.92 -11.94 -12.50
N PRO A 525 -11.10 -12.58 -12.59
CA PRO A 525 -11.59 -13.21 -13.81
C PRO A 525 -12.05 -12.23 -14.90
N LEU A 526 -12.10 -10.92 -14.59
CA LEU A 526 -12.48 -9.88 -15.55
C LEU A 526 -11.30 -9.35 -16.36
N LEU A 527 -10.07 -9.77 -16.07
CA LEU A 527 -8.87 -9.37 -16.79
C LEU A 527 -8.57 -10.36 -17.93
N ASP A 528 -8.04 -9.86 -19.04
CA ASP A 528 -7.79 -10.61 -20.28
C ASP A 528 -6.83 -11.79 -20.05
N LYS A 529 -5.76 -11.56 -19.28
CA LYS A 529 -4.74 -12.57 -18.98
C LYS A 529 -5.10 -13.50 -17.80
N PHE A 530 -6.35 -13.47 -17.31
CA PHE A 530 -6.79 -14.39 -16.27
C PHE A 530 -6.73 -15.84 -16.76
N ASP A 531 -6.21 -16.72 -15.91
CA ASP A 531 -6.08 -18.14 -16.20
C ASP A 531 -6.46 -18.96 -14.96
N ALA A 532 -7.64 -19.60 -15.03
CA ALA A 532 -8.16 -20.39 -13.92
C ALA A 532 -7.27 -21.58 -13.55
N THR A 533 -6.54 -22.16 -14.52
CA THR A 533 -5.69 -23.34 -14.30
C THR A 533 -4.50 -23.04 -13.39
N LYS A 534 -4.04 -21.78 -13.34
CA LYS A 534 -2.91 -21.36 -12.51
C LYS A 534 -3.26 -21.11 -11.05
N LEU A 535 -4.54 -21.18 -10.69
CA LEU A 535 -5.06 -20.81 -9.37
C LEU A 535 -5.66 -21.99 -8.58
N GLU A 536 -5.60 -23.19 -9.13
CA GLU A 536 -6.04 -24.42 -8.49
C GLU A 536 -5.35 -24.57 -7.12
N ARG A 537 -6.14 -24.67 -6.06
CA ARG A 537 -5.67 -24.86 -4.68
C ARG A 537 -5.96 -26.29 -4.26
N GLU A 538 -4.98 -26.99 -3.71
CA GLU A 538 -5.14 -28.36 -3.18
C GLU A 538 -6.29 -28.50 -2.15
N ASP A 539 -6.69 -27.41 -1.50
CA ASP A 539 -7.67 -27.39 -0.39
C ASP A 539 -9.13 -27.09 -0.81
N GLU A 540 -9.41 -26.73 -2.07
CA GLU A 540 -10.76 -26.34 -2.53
C GLU A 540 -11.19 -27.22 -3.71
N PRO A 541 -12.40 -27.84 -3.73
CA PRO A 541 -12.80 -28.67 -4.86
C PRO A 541 -12.89 -27.83 -6.14
N ASP A 542 -12.14 -28.21 -7.18
CA ASP A 542 -11.99 -27.49 -8.47
C ASP A 542 -13.32 -26.98 -9.04
N SER A 543 -14.38 -27.79 -8.93
CA SER A 543 -15.71 -27.46 -9.42
C SER A 543 -16.34 -26.22 -8.77
N LYS A 544 -16.04 -25.90 -7.51
CA LYS A 544 -16.63 -24.77 -6.79
C LYS A 544 -15.93 -23.46 -7.15
N GLN A 545 -14.61 -23.50 -7.30
CA GLN A 545 -13.83 -22.31 -7.63
C GLN A 545 -14.09 -21.86 -9.06
N LYS A 546 -14.17 -22.81 -10.01
CA LYS A 546 -14.53 -22.55 -11.40
C LYS A 546 -15.92 -21.92 -11.54
N LYS A 547 -16.94 -22.47 -10.86
CA LYS A 547 -18.29 -21.89 -10.82
C LYS A 547 -18.32 -20.45 -10.32
N THR A 548 -17.44 -20.11 -9.37
CA THR A 548 -17.36 -18.75 -8.83
C THR A 548 -16.83 -17.76 -9.88
N PHE A 549 -15.81 -18.16 -10.63
CA PHE A 549 -15.26 -17.33 -11.71
C PHE A 549 -16.24 -17.16 -12.86
N GLU A 550 -16.90 -18.24 -13.29
CA GLU A 550 -17.94 -18.22 -14.32
C GLU A 550 -19.08 -17.28 -13.92
N LYS A 551 -19.55 -17.37 -12.66
CA LYS A 551 -20.58 -16.48 -12.12
C LYS A 551 -20.18 -15.00 -12.22
N ILE A 552 -18.94 -14.64 -11.86
CA ILE A 552 -18.47 -13.24 -11.93
C ILE A 552 -18.47 -12.74 -13.39
N ILE A 553 -18.02 -13.56 -14.34
CA ILE A 553 -17.98 -13.22 -15.76
C ILE A 553 -19.40 -13.04 -16.31
N GLU A 554 -20.33 -13.93 -15.96
CA GLU A 554 -21.74 -13.86 -16.36
C GLU A 554 -22.44 -12.61 -15.79
N GLU A 555 -22.26 -12.34 -14.50
CA GLU A 555 -22.79 -11.15 -13.85
C GLU A 555 -22.28 -9.86 -14.53
N GLU A 556 -21.01 -9.82 -14.90
CA GLU A 556 -20.44 -8.66 -15.57
C GLU A 556 -20.95 -8.50 -17.00
N LYS A 557 -21.12 -9.59 -17.76
CA LYS A 557 -21.77 -9.56 -19.08
C LYS A 557 -23.20 -9.03 -18.96
N PHE A 558 -23.95 -9.49 -17.96
CA PHE A 558 -25.32 -9.04 -17.70
C PHE A 558 -25.39 -7.55 -17.37
N VAL A 559 -24.45 -7.03 -16.56
CA VAL A 559 -24.39 -5.59 -16.24
C VAL A 559 -24.08 -4.73 -17.48
N LEU A 560 -23.24 -5.24 -18.39
CA LEU A 560 -22.85 -4.54 -19.60
C LEU A 560 -23.83 -4.68 -20.76
N ASP A 561 -24.89 -5.48 -20.65
CA ASP A 561 -25.94 -5.59 -21.66
C ASP A 561 -27.02 -4.51 -21.46
N ASP A 562 -27.34 -3.74 -22.50
CA ASP A 562 -28.41 -2.73 -22.48
C ASP A 562 -29.76 -3.27 -22.98
N ASN A 563 -29.82 -4.51 -23.47
CA ASN A 563 -31.06 -5.10 -23.99
C ASN A 563 -32.03 -5.53 -22.88
N HIS A 564 -31.63 -5.43 -21.61
CA HIS A 564 -32.44 -5.79 -20.47
C HIS A 564 -33.43 -4.68 -20.08
N THR A 565 -34.66 -4.77 -20.57
CA THR A 565 -35.71 -3.76 -20.35
C THR A 565 -36.75 -4.14 -19.29
N SER A 566 -36.79 -5.40 -18.84
CA SER A 566 -37.75 -5.82 -17.80
C SER A 566 -37.41 -5.19 -16.44
N ASP A 567 -38.42 -4.79 -15.66
CA ASP A 567 -38.22 -4.22 -14.32
C ASP A 567 -37.35 -5.12 -13.43
N ILE A 568 -37.51 -6.45 -13.56
CA ILE A 568 -36.76 -7.46 -12.81
C ILE A 568 -35.28 -7.40 -13.19
N HIS A 569 -34.96 -7.37 -14.49
CA HIS A 569 -33.57 -7.30 -14.94
C HIS A 569 -32.94 -5.95 -14.62
N VAL A 570 -33.69 -4.85 -14.68
CA VAL A 570 -33.22 -3.52 -14.25
C VAL A 570 -32.87 -3.53 -12.76
N LEU A 571 -33.70 -4.14 -11.91
CA LEU A 571 -33.40 -4.30 -10.48
C LEU A 571 -32.17 -5.18 -10.27
N LYS A 572 -32.11 -6.34 -10.92
CA LYS A 572 -30.97 -7.27 -10.84
C LYS A 572 -29.66 -6.59 -11.23
N ARG A 573 -29.66 -5.84 -12.33
CA ARG A 573 -28.50 -5.06 -12.81
C ARG A 573 -28.05 -4.06 -11.74
N LYS A 574 -28.97 -3.25 -11.19
CA LYS A 574 -28.65 -2.30 -10.10
C LYS A 574 -28.09 -3.00 -8.86
N MET A 575 -28.65 -4.14 -8.49
CA MET A 575 -28.19 -4.91 -7.33
C MET A 575 -26.75 -5.42 -7.54
N ILE A 576 -26.43 -5.96 -8.72
CA ILE A 576 -25.07 -6.40 -9.06
C ILE A 576 -24.11 -5.20 -9.11
N GLU A 577 -24.49 -4.09 -9.75
CA GLU A 577 -23.69 -2.86 -9.83
C GLU A 577 -23.35 -2.29 -8.44
N LEU A 578 -24.25 -2.44 -7.47
CA LEU A 578 -24.06 -2.07 -6.06
C LEU A 578 -23.32 -3.14 -5.21
N GLY A 579 -22.98 -4.29 -5.80
CA GLY A 579 -22.28 -5.39 -5.12
C GLY A 579 -23.17 -6.24 -4.22
N MET A 580 -24.50 -6.18 -4.36
CA MET A 580 -25.44 -6.96 -3.53
C MET A 580 -25.41 -8.46 -3.83
N ASN A 581 -24.79 -8.88 -4.92
CA ASN A 581 -24.44 -10.29 -5.23
C ASN A 581 -23.46 -10.90 -4.20
N THR A 582 -22.84 -10.08 -3.35
CA THR A 582 -22.06 -10.55 -2.19
C THR A 582 -22.92 -10.80 -0.94
N ILE A 583 -24.14 -10.26 -0.92
CA ILE A 583 -25.10 -10.39 0.18
C ILE A 583 -26.14 -11.47 -0.13
N TYR A 584 -26.57 -11.56 -1.39
CA TYR A 584 -27.56 -12.52 -1.88
C TYR A 584 -26.98 -13.44 -2.95
N ASP A 585 -27.46 -14.68 -2.97
CA ASP A 585 -27.40 -15.48 -4.19
C ASP A 585 -28.49 -15.01 -5.16
N LEU A 586 -28.18 -14.02 -6.00
CA LEU A 586 -29.17 -13.35 -6.83
C LEU A 586 -29.73 -14.28 -7.93
N SER A 587 -31.05 -14.39 -7.97
CA SER A 587 -31.81 -15.02 -9.05
C SER A 587 -32.96 -14.11 -9.49
N ASP A 588 -33.53 -14.39 -10.67
CA ASP A 588 -34.65 -13.60 -11.18
C ASP A 588 -35.89 -13.74 -10.26
N GLN A 589 -36.10 -14.91 -9.66
CA GLN A 589 -37.15 -15.15 -8.67
C GLN A 589 -37.00 -14.28 -7.41
N ILE A 590 -35.77 -14.12 -6.92
CA ILE A 590 -35.49 -13.26 -5.76
C ILE A 590 -35.73 -11.79 -6.15
N CYS A 591 -35.28 -11.39 -7.34
CA CYS A 591 -35.48 -10.02 -7.83
C CYS A 591 -36.98 -9.71 -8.01
N GLU A 592 -37.76 -10.66 -8.52
CA GLU A 592 -39.22 -10.54 -8.64
C GLU A 592 -39.90 -10.37 -7.27
N LEU A 593 -39.52 -11.22 -6.30
CA LEU A 593 -40.04 -11.11 -4.93
C LEU A 593 -39.66 -9.76 -4.30
N LEU A 594 -38.40 -9.33 -4.40
CA LEU A 594 -37.94 -8.05 -3.88
C LEU A 594 -38.68 -6.88 -4.55
N LEU A 595 -38.85 -6.93 -5.88
CA LEU A 595 -39.56 -5.89 -6.62
C LEU A 595 -41.03 -5.79 -6.19
N SER A 596 -41.71 -6.93 -5.99
CA SER A 596 -43.09 -6.95 -5.49
C SER A 596 -43.21 -6.31 -4.10
N ARG A 597 -42.25 -6.60 -3.21
CA ARG A 597 -42.19 -6.02 -1.87
C ARG A 597 -41.93 -4.51 -1.91
N ILE A 598 -41.00 -4.07 -2.76
CA ILE A 598 -40.70 -2.64 -2.96
C ILE A 598 -41.95 -1.91 -3.46
N LYS A 599 -42.67 -2.47 -4.44
CA LYS A 599 -43.91 -1.88 -4.98
C LYS A 599 -45.06 -1.86 -3.95
N SER A 600 -45.07 -2.77 -2.98
CA SER A 600 -46.12 -2.86 -1.94
C SER A 600 -46.03 -1.82 -0.82
N ILE A 601 -44.96 -1.03 -0.76
CA ILE A 601 -44.72 -0.08 0.32
C ILE A 601 -45.30 1.29 -0.03
N ASN A 602 -46.38 1.66 0.65
CA ASN A 602 -47.17 2.88 0.39
C ASN A 602 -46.79 4.10 1.26
N SER A 603 -45.73 4.06 2.07
CA SER A 603 -45.45 5.14 3.05
C SER A 603 -43.97 5.51 3.22
N THR A 604 -43.75 6.77 3.62
CA THR A 604 -42.47 7.44 3.88
C THR A 604 -41.52 6.59 4.74
N ILE A 605 -40.38 6.23 4.15
CA ILE A 605 -39.33 5.34 4.70
C ILE A 605 -38.73 5.86 6.03
N GLU A 606 -38.98 7.11 6.40
CA GLU A 606 -38.20 7.85 7.40
C GLU A 606 -38.42 7.41 8.86
N LYS A 607 -39.58 6.89 9.26
CA LYS A 607 -39.85 6.53 10.67
C LYS A 607 -39.46 5.10 11.05
N ASP A 608 -39.62 4.13 10.15
CA ASP A 608 -39.46 2.69 10.42
C ASP A 608 -38.41 2.03 9.51
N PHE A 609 -37.28 2.71 9.30
CA PHE A 609 -36.24 2.30 8.33
C PHE A 609 -35.79 0.84 8.48
N MET A 610 -35.55 0.37 9.72
CA MET A 610 -35.09 -1.01 9.96
C MET A 610 -36.18 -2.05 9.72
N SER A 611 -37.43 -1.72 10.07
CA SER A 611 -38.59 -2.56 9.78
C SER A 611 -38.81 -2.70 8.27
N VAL A 612 -38.66 -1.59 7.52
CA VAL A 612 -38.71 -1.60 6.05
C VAL A 612 -37.60 -2.47 5.46
N ILE A 613 -36.36 -2.32 5.94
CA ILE A 613 -35.26 -3.21 5.51
C ILE A 613 -35.59 -4.66 5.81
N HIS A 614 -36.04 -4.97 7.02
CA HIS A 614 -36.37 -6.34 7.39
C HIS A 614 -37.46 -6.92 6.48
N LYS A 615 -38.57 -6.21 6.30
CA LYS A 615 -39.72 -6.64 5.50
C LYS A 615 -39.35 -6.87 4.03
N ILE A 616 -38.59 -5.94 3.42
CA ILE A 616 -38.21 -6.09 2.01
C ILE A 616 -37.15 -7.17 1.86
N PHE A 617 -36.05 -7.03 2.59
CA PHE A 617 -34.77 -7.67 2.28
C PHE A 617 -34.47 -8.91 3.13
N VAL A 618 -35.15 -9.13 4.26
CA VAL A 618 -34.76 -10.20 5.21
C VAL A 618 -35.87 -11.22 5.43
N GLU A 619 -37.10 -10.77 5.64
CA GLU A 619 -38.24 -11.60 6.01
C GLU A 619 -38.47 -12.71 4.97
N GLY A 620 -38.44 -13.98 5.38
CA GLY A 620 -38.63 -15.13 4.49
C GLY A 620 -37.52 -15.37 3.45
N LEU A 621 -36.46 -14.55 3.40
CA LEU A 621 -35.35 -14.65 2.44
C LEU A 621 -34.10 -15.32 3.03
N GLY A 622 -34.24 -15.95 4.19
CA GLY A 622 -33.08 -16.36 4.97
C GLY A 622 -32.14 -17.36 4.30
N ASN A 623 -32.65 -18.22 3.41
CA ASN A 623 -31.84 -19.20 2.68
C ASN A 623 -31.14 -18.59 1.45
N SER A 624 -31.55 -17.39 1.03
CA SER A 624 -31.00 -16.67 -0.12
C SER A 624 -29.91 -15.66 0.25
N ILE A 625 -29.79 -15.33 1.54
CA ILE A 625 -28.75 -14.44 2.08
C ILE A 625 -27.50 -15.27 2.34
N ILE A 626 -26.42 -14.96 1.63
CA ILE A 626 -25.12 -15.63 1.76
C ILE A 626 -24.16 -14.92 2.72
N ASP A 627 -24.40 -13.64 3.03
CA ASP A 627 -23.59 -12.89 3.99
C ASP A 627 -24.07 -13.12 5.43
N ASP A 628 -23.22 -13.75 6.24
CA ASP A 628 -23.50 -14.05 7.64
C ASP A 628 -23.72 -12.79 8.48
N GLU A 629 -23.02 -11.69 8.18
CA GLU A 629 -23.18 -10.43 8.93
C GLU A 629 -24.56 -9.82 8.70
N PHE A 630 -25.04 -9.79 7.45
CA PHE A 630 -26.37 -9.34 7.08
C PHE A 630 -27.48 -10.30 7.53
N ALA A 631 -27.23 -11.62 7.47
CA ALA A 631 -28.18 -12.65 7.92
C ALA A 631 -28.56 -12.52 9.40
N ARG A 632 -27.77 -11.83 10.23
CA ARG A 632 -28.10 -11.52 11.63
C ARG A 632 -29.37 -10.70 11.78
N LEU A 633 -29.79 -9.97 10.75
CA LEU A 633 -31.02 -9.18 10.76
C LEU A 633 -32.29 -10.05 10.81
N LYS A 634 -32.20 -11.38 10.67
CA LYS A 634 -33.32 -12.31 10.92
C LYS A 634 -33.79 -12.31 12.37
N ASN A 635 -32.95 -11.82 13.29
CA ASN A 635 -33.25 -11.82 14.71
C ASN A 635 -33.85 -10.48 15.14
N GLU A 636 -35.08 -10.50 15.65
CA GLU A 636 -35.79 -9.30 16.12
C GLU A 636 -34.99 -8.47 17.14
N PHE A 637 -34.22 -9.11 18.02
CA PHE A 637 -33.37 -8.38 18.97
C PHE A 637 -32.27 -7.58 18.28
N ILE A 638 -31.76 -8.07 17.15
CA ILE A 638 -30.74 -7.37 16.35
C ILE A 638 -31.38 -6.20 15.61
N ILE A 639 -32.59 -6.37 15.07
CA ILE A 639 -33.35 -5.29 14.43
C ILE A 639 -33.61 -4.16 15.43
N SER A 640 -34.16 -4.48 16.60
CA SER A 640 -34.43 -3.51 17.68
C SER A 640 -33.15 -2.79 18.13
N HIS A 641 -32.02 -3.52 18.23
CA HIS A 641 -30.73 -2.93 18.54
C HIS A 641 -30.29 -1.90 17.48
N TYR A 642 -30.36 -2.24 16.19
CA TYR A 642 -29.97 -1.34 15.11
C TYR A 642 -30.93 -0.17 14.92
N GLU A 643 -32.22 -0.37 15.16
CA GLU A 643 -33.23 0.69 15.14
C GLU A 643 -32.97 1.72 16.24
N HIS A 644 -32.69 1.26 17.45
CA HIS A 644 -32.24 2.14 18.53
C HIS A 644 -30.89 2.81 18.18
N PHE A 645 -29.97 2.08 17.54
CA PHE A 645 -28.70 2.64 17.10
C PHE A 645 -28.89 3.78 16.08
N ILE A 646 -29.73 3.60 15.07
CA ILE A 646 -29.97 4.62 14.04
C ILE A 646 -30.68 5.84 14.61
N THR A 647 -31.71 5.65 15.45
CA THR A 647 -32.53 6.74 15.99
C THR A 647 -31.83 7.53 17.09
N SER A 648 -31.07 6.84 17.96
CA SER A 648 -30.53 7.40 19.20
C SER A 648 -29.00 7.45 19.25
N SER A 649 -28.31 6.45 18.69
CA SER A 649 -26.85 6.31 18.79
C SER A 649 -26.10 7.17 17.77
N LYS A 650 -26.67 7.45 16.59
CA LYS A 650 -26.09 8.39 15.62
C LYS A 650 -25.91 9.82 16.16
N LYS A 651 -26.72 10.21 17.15
CA LYS A 651 -26.67 11.55 17.78
C LYS A 651 -25.69 11.62 18.96
N LYS A 652 -25.19 10.47 19.40
CA LYS A 652 -24.31 10.33 20.56
C LYS A 652 -22.85 10.24 20.12
N SER A 653 -21.96 10.72 20.97
CA SER A 653 -20.52 10.54 20.81
C SER A 653 -20.13 9.06 20.85
N LEU A 654 -18.97 8.70 20.30
CA LEU A 654 -18.46 7.33 20.34
C LEU A 654 -18.40 6.78 21.78
N LYS A 655 -17.99 7.62 22.74
CA LYS A 655 -17.95 7.28 24.17
C LYS A 655 -19.32 6.94 24.74
N GLU A 656 -20.33 7.76 24.46
CA GLU A 656 -21.70 7.50 24.89
C GLU A 656 -22.27 6.24 24.25
N ASN A 657 -21.92 5.97 22.99
CA ASN A 657 -22.30 4.76 22.29
C ASN A 657 -21.66 3.51 22.90
N ILE A 658 -20.37 3.56 23.25
CA ILE A 658 -19.69 2.46 23.97
C ILE A 658 -20.37 2.20 25.31
N ASN A 659 -20.60 3.24 26.11
CA ASN A 659 -21.26 3.11 27.42
C ASN A 659 -22.67 2.55 27.30
N TYR A 660 -23.42 2.98 26.28
CA TYR A 660 -24.74 2.46 25.99
C TYR A 660 -24.70 0.96 25.64
N ILE A 661 -23.79 0.56 24.73
CA ILE A 661 -23.63 -0.83 24.33
C ILE A 661 -23.27 -1.71 25.53
N LEU A 662 -22.32 -1.27 26.37
CA LEU A 662 -21.96 -1.96 27.61
C LEU A 662 -23.17 -2.12 28.53
N SER A 663 -23.90 -1.03 28.79
CA SER A 663 -25.10 -1.05 29.63
C SER A 663 -26.19 -1.97 29.07
N TYR A 664 -26.37 -1.99 27.75
CA TYR A 664 -27.33 -2.87 27.07
C TYR A 664 -26.97 -4.35 27.28
N PHE A 665 -25.70 -4.72 27.08
CA PHE A 665 -25.23 -6.09 27.28
C PHE A 665 -25.22 -6.51 28.75
N GLU A 666 -24.91 -5.61 29.69
CA GLU A 666 -25.01 -5.88 31.13
C GLU A 666 -26.45 -6.14 31.56
N LYS A 667 -27.41 -5.32 31.10
CA LYS A 667 -28.84 -5.55 31.35
C LYS A 667 -29.29 -6.90 30.79
N LYS A 668 -28.84 -7.26 29.58
CA LYS A 668 -29.18 -8.55 28.95
C LYS A 668 -28.53 -9.73 29.66
N LYS A 669 -27.30 -9.59 30.19
CA LYS A 669 -26.64 -10.63 31.00
C LYS A 669 -27.41 -10.92 32.29
N LYS A 670 -28.17 -9.96 32.83
CA LYS A 670 -29.03 -10.15 34.01
C LYS A 670 -30.39 -10.80 33.70
N ILE A 671 -30.79 -10.83 32.43
CA ILE A 671 -32.07 -11.38 31.96
C ILE A 671 -31.90 -12.83 31.46
N ARG A 672 -30.66 -13.25 31.19
CA ARG A 672 -30.25 -14.65 31.03
C ARG A 672 -29.80 -15.21 32.36
#